data_AF-A0A401NNW8-F1
#
_entry.id   AF-A0A401NNW8-F1
#
_cell.length_a   1.000
_cell.length_b   1.000
_cell.length_c   1.000
_cell.angle_alpha   90.00
_cell.angle_beta   90.00
_cell.angle_gamma   90.00
#
_symmetry.space_group_name_H-M   'P 1'
#
loop_
_entity.id
_entity.type
_entity.pdbx_description
1 polymer ?
#
loop_
_entity_poly.entity_id
_entity_poly.type
_entity_poly.pdbx_seq_one_letter_code
_entity_poly.pdbx_strand_id
1 'polypeptide(L)'
;MLLLPLLILFFSAVLTNHSASVEWRCLDGYRLADDNFTCVAPLPYLIFSHGNAIFRIDIEGTNHQRLLTNSGISVLLDFHYRNGRIYWAVTDKGLIQRAFMNGTKRESIHAVGKGLSGFAVDWLHNTIIWTNQKRGTIETSNLNGKNSKILLEEPTFPTVIAVDPEEGYMFWASEGSVPSIHRATLKATGVVTILKTMKKVKTLTLDLIDKRLFWVQIDAENISSSFGSCDYNGNSAHILRQSTHHHPFGVSLFAGYIYYSDWKTGTIRRANKYTGRDIVTISPKPSFLPPADIKIVHPFRQPAAESALQSSEKDNGSVCKKILEENRCECKDGYFLNIDEKSCEDVNECAFWNHGCTLGCENFPGSYRCFCPEGFVLLPDMKTCHGCSAVDNGGCSQLCVLNNPVSWECECLPGYQLQHDGQHCSASGPRPFLLFANSQDIRRINFDGTDYHTVLERQMGRVLALDYDPVESKIYFAHTGLKWIERANLDGSEREGVISNDLDLPEGLAVDWINRKLYWTDRGLSHIEKSELNGMRREVIITEGVNKPRGIVVHPLAKRLFWTDWGDKPRIESSSLEGDGRLVVISTNLVWPSGITIDYLRDKLYWCDAKKSVIEMSDLDGSNRRILAQNEVGRPFAVAIFEDHVWFTDWSKPSLMRVDKWTGHNRVRLRGSMLRPSSIAVIHPIAKPGVDSCLYKNGGCDQMCENRFGVPYCLCHESFQKRTDGKSCQPMNVSPTAGSRITSSHKLNFPAATTLRKKNMSPFEPSSSTANFKEDKIIPELQPRSTLVAEIMISDQDDCGTLECDFNAQCVASEGVARCQCLEGFTGSGQVCDDIDECTTGYALCNGHVTDCINTEGSYVCKCHPGYSGDGLLCYDIDECQTGKHNCDKNAVCENTDGNYTCTCNKGLLGTGYSCRGVTSSALPTDGSIETTVRSTTFETTTNKKSNHIVTCPVSHRGFCLNGGVCFHIPEITVFACKHQKHLNKSHYSEDMSETSSSTIDSVNETSTNIEQQNVQQLQRVMRELVII
;
A
#
# COMPACT_ATOMS: atom_id res chain seq x y z
N MET A 1 -33.99 91.62 -4.86
CA MET A 1 -34.10 91.04 -6.22
C MET A 1 -33.69 89.58 -6.15
N LEU A 2 -34.63 88.70 -6.48
CA LEU A 2 -34.52 87.33 -6.98
C LEU A 2 -33.11 86.76 -7.27
N LEU A 3 -32.75 85.57 -6.74
CA LEU A 3 -32.96 84.24 -7.34
C LEU A 3 -32.15 83.11 -6.64
N LEU A 4 -32.85 82.00 -6.34
CA LEU A 4 -32.37 80.61 -6.10
C LEU A 4 -31.39 80.14 -7.19
N PRO A 5 -30.45 79.17 -6.98
CA PRO A 5 -30.35 78.17 -5.89
C PRO A 5 -28.92 78.01 -5.29
N LEU A 6 -28.75 77.97 -3.96
CA LEU A 6 -27.43 77.68 -3.35
C LEU A 6 -27.49 77.05 -1.94
N LEU A 7 -28.56 76.31 -1.66
CA LEU A 7 -28.81 75.68 -0.35
C LEU A 7 -28.94 74.15 -0.46
N ILE A 8 -27.98 73.53 -1.16
CA ILE A 8 -27.71 72.07 -1.10
C ILE A 8 -26.21 71.87 -0.86
N LEU A 9 -25.66 72.54 0.16
CA LEU A 9 -24.25 72.42 0.52
C LEU A 9 -24.02 72.08 2.00
N PHE A 10 -25.07 71.73 2.77
CA PHE A 10 -24.88 71.43 4.19
C PHE A 10 -25.54 70.15 4.75
N PHE A 11 -26.27 69.34 3.97
CA PHE A 11 -26.71 68.01 4.42
C PHE A 11 -26.91 67.02 3.26
N SER A 12 -25.82 66.39 2.81
CA SER A 12 -25.84 65.05 2.18
C SER A 12 -24.41 64.51 1.99
N ALA A 13 -24.16 63.31 2.55
CA ALA A 13 -23.15 62.32 2.17
C ALA A 13 -21.67 62.73 2.42
N VAL A 14 -20.97 62.17 3.43
CA VAL A 14 -20.47 60.77 3.45
C VAL A 14 -20.04 60.32 2.05
N LEU A 15 -18.75 60.50 1.73
CA LEU A 15 -17.91 59.71 0.83
C LEU A 15 -16.85 60.63 0.20
N THR A 16 -15.63 60.59 0.73
CA THR A 16 -14.41 60.44 -0.10
C THR A 16 -13.27 59.90 0.75
N ASN A 17 -13.09 58.58 0.61
CA ASN A 17 -11.90 57.76 0.83
C ASN A 17 -10.61 58.46 1.29
N HIS A 18 -10.22 58.17 2.53
CA HIS A 18 -8.86 57.73 2.78
C HIS A 18 -8.84 56.20 2.65
N SER A 19 -8.50 55.71 1.45
CA SER A 19 -8.10 54.32 1.26
C SER A 19 -6.69 54.14 1.86
N ALA A 20 -6.62 53.87 3.16
CA ALA A 20 -5.48 53.16 3.73
C ALA A 20 -5.68 51.69 3.37
N SER A 21 -5.00 51.21 2.33
CA SER A 21 -4.97 49.80 1.97
C SER A 21 -4.34 49.01 3.12
N VAL A 22 -5.14 48.20 3.81
CA VAL A 22 -4.65 47.19 4.76
C VAL A 22 -3.98 46.09 3.93
N GLU A 23 -2.66 45.99 4.05
CA GLU A 23 -1.83 45.00 3.34
C GLU A 23 -1.86 43.67 4.13
N TRP A 24 -2.60 42.68 3.62
CA TRP A 24 -2.63 41.32 4.19
C TRP A 24 -1.26 40.65 4.01
N ARG A 25 -0.75 39.98 5.05
CA ARG A 25 0.52 39.25 5.00
C ARG A 25 0.33 37.84 5.54
N CYS A 26 0.78 36.85 4.76
CA CYS A 26 0.72 35.44 5.13
C CYS A 26 1.78 35.05 6.16
N LEU A 27 1.52 33.93 6.86
CA LEU A 27 2.52 33.21 7.65
C LEU A 27 3.77 32.89 6.82
N ASP A 28 4.94 32.90 7.48
CA ASP A 28 6.25 32.71 6.86
C ASP A 28 6.29 31.45 5.97
N GLY A 29 6.40 31.66 4.66
CA GLY A 29 6.52 30.60 3.65
C GLY A 29 5.26 30.29 2.86
N TYR A 30 4.18 31.03 3.09
CA TYR A 30 2.95 31.02 2.30
C TYR A 30 2.87 32.30 1.46
N ARG A 31 2.32 32.21 0.24
CA ARG A 31 2.10 33.37 -0.64
C ARG A 31 0.62 33.74 -0.65
N LEU A 32 0.31 35.03 -0.76
CA LEU A 32 -1.06 35.44 -1.06
C LEU A 32 -1.44 34.97 -2.47
N ALA A 33 -2.64 34.42 -2.63
CA ALA A 33 -3.20 34.10 -3.93
C ALA A 33 -3.66 35.38 -4.66
N ASP A 34 -4.05 35.24 -5.92
CA ASP A 34 -4.45 36.35 -6.80
C ASP A 34 -5.66 37.16 -6.28
N ASP A 35 -6.37 36.63 -5.28
CA ASP A 35 -7.48 37.29 -4.60
C ASP A 35 -7.03 38.28 -3.49
N ASN A 36 -5.75 38.33 -3.12
CA ASN A 36 -5.19 39.14 -2.04
C ASN A 36 -5.75 38.88 -0.63
N PHE A 37 -6.38 37.72 -0.38
CA PHE A 37 -6.89 37.34 0.95
C PHE A 37 -6.53 35.91 1.39
N THR A 38 -6.12 35.02 0.47
CA THR A 38 -5.83 33.62 0.79
C THR A 38 -4.34 33.28 0.77
N CYS A 39 -3.86 32.50 1.75
CA CYS A 39 -2.45 32.12 1.88
C CYS A 39 -2.22 30.68 1.41
N VAL A 40 -1.44 30.50 0.34
CA VAL A 40 -1.20 29.22 -0.33
C VAL A 40 0.25 28.78 -0.15
N ALA A 41 0.47 27.50 0.17
CA ALA A 41 1.81 26.93 0.21
C ALA A 41 2.38 26.83 -1.23
N PRO A 42 3.61 27.29 -1.48
CA PRO A 42 4.18 27.28 -2.82
C PRO A 42 4.63 25.87 -3.22
N LEU A 43 4.37 25.51 -4.48
CA LEU A 43 4.76 24.22 -5.05
C LEU A 43 6.28 24.00 -4.94
N PRO A 44 6.74 22.77 -4.64
CA PRO A 44 8.16 22.45 -4.58
C PRO A 44 8.79 22.53 -5.98
N TYR A 45 10.02 23.00 -6.04
CA TYR A 45 10.80 22.99 -7.28
C TYR A 45 12.25 22.62 -7.00
N LEU A 46 12.93 22.18 -8.04
CA LEU A 46 14.34 21.79 -8.00
C LEU A 46 15.23 22.96 -8.39
N ILE A 47 16.29 23.17 -7.63
CA ILE A 47 17.46 23.94 -8.07
C ILE A 47 18.62 22.98 -8.28
N PHE A 48 19.34 23.14 -9.37
CA PHE A 48 20.48 22.28 -9.68
C PHE A 48 21.55 23.04 -10.47
N SER A 49 22.78 22.59 -10.32
CA SER A 49 23.92 23.10 -11.11
C SER A 49 24.07 22.26 -12.37
N HIS A 50 24.23 22.91 -13.52
CA HIS A 50 24.36 22.24 -14.80
C HIS A 50 25.29 23.06 -15.70
N GLY A 51 26.47 22.52 -15.99
CA GLY A 51 27.55 23.28 -16.62
C GLY A 51 28.00 24.46 -15.77
N ASN A 52 28.11 25.65 -16.38
CA ASN A 52 28.53 26.89 -15.69
C ASN A 52 27.32 27.77 -15.29
N ALA A 53 26.19 27.14 -14.99
CA ALA A 53 24.94 27.82 -14.65
C ALA A 53 24.15 27.06 -13.57
N ILE A 54 23.26 27.78 -12.89
CA ILE A 54 22.28 27.22 -11.94
C ILE A 54 20.89 27.37 -12.56
N PHE A 55 20.13 26.29 -12.53
CA PHE A 55 18.80 26.18 -13.11
C PHE A 55 17.75 25.91 -12.05
N ARG A 56 16.52 26.31 -12.38
CA ARG A 56 15.28 25.96 -11.70
C ARG A 56 14.45 25.10 -12.64
N ILE A 57 13.80 24.07 -12.10
CA ILE A 57 12.81 23.27 -12.82
C ILE A 57 11.75 22.82 -11.84
N ASP A 58 10.49 22.79 -12.27
CA ASP A 58 9.40 22.25 -11.46
C ASP A 58 9.52 20.71 -11.42
N ILE A 59 8.95 20.06 -10.39
CA ILE A 59 9.14 18.62 -10.15
C ILE A 59 8.53 17.74 -11.25
N GLU A 60 7.57 18.26 -12.04
CA GLU A 60 7.00 17.60 -13.22
C GLU A 60 7.91 17.72 -14.46
N GLY A 61 9.08 18.35 -14.35
CA GLY A 61 9.99 18.62 -15.47
C GLY A 61 9.58 19.82 -16.33
N THR A 62 8.62 20.61 -15.86
CA THR A 62 8.16 21.84 -16.53
C THR A 62 8.92 23.07 -16.01
N ASN A 63 8.72 24.23 -16.66
CA ASN A 63 9.24 25.51 -16.17
C ASN A 63 10.78 25.56 -15.97
N HIS A 64 11.50 24.92 -16.88
CA HIS A 64 12.96 24.90 -16.89
C HIS A 64 13.52 26.29 -17.20
N GLN A 65 14.07 26.94 -16.18
CA GLN A 65 14.59 28.30 -16.24
C GLN A 65 16.05 28.36 -15.79
N ARG A 66 16.84 29.17 -16.48
CA ARG A 66 18.22 29.46 -16.06
C ARG A 66 18.21 30.65 -15.10
N LEU A 67 18.55 30.40 -13.83
CA LEU A 67 18.56 31.43 -12.79
C LEU A 67 19.84 32.27 -12.82
N LEU A 68 21.00 31.62 -12.96
CA LEU A 68 22.31 32.27 -12.86
C LEU A 68 23.25 31.75 -13.95
N THR A 69 24.03 32.65 -14.53
CA THR A 69 25.13 32.34 -15.45
C THR A 69 26.48 32.57 -14.79
N ASN A 70 27.52 31.87 -15.25
CA ASN A 70 28.87 31.96 -14.71
C ASN A 70 28.96 31.57 -13.22
N SER A 71 28.21 30.56 -12.80
CA SER A 71 28.17 30.10 -11.40
C SER A 71 29.43 29.36 -10.94
N GLY A 72 30.24 28.87 -11.87
CA GLY A 72 31.30 27.87 -11.63
C GLY A 72 30.89 26.51 -12.19
N ILE A 73 31.89 25.68 -12.51
CA ILE A 73 31.69 24.34 -13.11
C ILE A 73 31.46 23.27 -12.03
N SER A 74 32.11 23.41 -10.87
CA SER A 74 31.92 22.51 -9.73
C SER A 74 31.34 23.30 -8.56
N VAL A 75 30.06 23.04 -8.30
CA VAL A 75 29.24 23.85 -7.40
C VAL A 75 28.52 22.94 -6.42
N LEU A 76 28.59 23.30 -5.14
CA LEU A 76 27.77 22.76 -4.06
C LEU A 76 26.66 23.75 -3.74
N LEU A 77 25.41 23.29 -3.63
CA LEU A 77 24.22 24.13 -3.53
C LEU A 77 23.52 23.92 -2.19
N ASP A 78 23.06 25.02 -1.61
CA ASP A 78 22.04 25.01 -0.57
C ASP A 78 21.24 26.32 -0.62
N PHE A 79 20.22 26.44 0.21
CA PHE A 79 19.37 27.62 0.21
C PHE A 79 18.97 28.05 1.60
N HIS A 80 18.44 29.26 1.68
CA HIS A 80 17.74 29.76 2.85
C HIS A 80 16.36 30.22 2.41
N TYR A 81 15.35 29.44 2.78
CA TYR A 81 14.00 29.59 2.25
C TYR A 81 13.37 30.94 2.66
N ARG A 82 13.33 31.22 3.98
CA ARG A 82 12.75 32.47 4.51
C ARG A 82 13.46 33.72 4.03
N ASN A 83 14.79 33.68 3.94
CA ASN A 83 15.58 34.79 3.42
C ASN A 83 15.53 34.88 1.89
N GLY A 84 14.85 33.95 1.21
CA GLY A 84 14.67 33.94 -0.24
C GLY A 84 15.98 33.87 -1.01
N ARG A 85 16.98 33.13 -0.51
CA ARG A 85 18.35 33.13 -1.06
C ARG A 85 18.85 31.75 -1.43
N ILE A 86 19.61 31.69 -2.51
CA ILE A 86 20.41 30.54 -2.91
C ILE A 86 21.85 30.83 -2.54
N TYR A 87 22.50 29.84 -1.93
CA TYR A 87 23.92 29.86 -1.60
C TYR A 87 24.61 28.77 -2.41
N TRP A 88 25.77 29.11 -2.96
CA TRP A 88 26.55 28.12 -3.66
C TRP A 88 28.04 28.31 -3.46
N ALA A 89 28.73 27.20 -3.34
CA ALA A 89 30.14 27.16 -3.06
C ALA A 89 30.87 26.56 -4.26
N VAL A 90 31.81 27.33 -4.81
CA VAL A 90 32.56 27.02 -6.03
C VAL A 90 33.86 26.36 -5.61
N THR A 91 33.93 25.03 -5.75
CA THR A 91 34.98 24.19 -5.14
C THR A 91 36.37 24.43 -5.74
N ASP A 92 36.45 24.70 -7.05
CA ASP A 92 37.70 24.96 -7.78
C ASP A 92 38.30 26.33 -7.45
N LYS A 93 37.43 27.32 -7.20
CA LYS A 93 37.83 28.70 -6.86
C LYS A 93 37.92 28.96 -5.36
N GLY A 94 37.30 28.11 -4.54
CA GLY A 94 37.25 28.29 -3.09
C GLY A 94 36.43 29.51 -2.68
N LEU A 95 35.33 29.79 -3.38
CA LEU A 95 34.49 30.97 -3.16
C LEU A 95 33.07 30.54 -2.82
N ILE A 96 32.49 31.16 -1.80
CA ILE A 96 31.07 31.03 -1.50
C ILE A 96 30.36 32.29 -1.98
N GLN A 97 29.27 32.10 -2.71
CA GLN A 97 28.47 33.14 -3.31
C GLN A 97 27.00 32.97 -2.94
N ARG A 98 26.23 34.04 -3.10
CA ARG A 98 24.78 34.01 -2.93
C ARG A 98 24.08 34.89 -3.93
N ALA A 99 22.80 34.64 -4.12
CA ALA A 99 21.87 35.46 -4.88
C ALA A 99 20.47 35.28 -4.31
N PHE A 100 19.53 36.13 -4.71
CA PHE A 100 18.12 35.84 -4.47
C PHE A 100 17.65 34.63 -5.29
N MET A 101 16.58 33.97 -4.84
CA MET A 101 15.98 32.80 -5.51
C MET A 101 15.56 33.06 -6.96
N ASN A 102 15.31 34.32 -7.32
CA ASN A 102 15.04 34.76 -8.69
C ASN A 102 16.30 35.01 -9.54
N GLY A 103 17.50 34.74 -9.02
CA GLY A 103 18.78 34.93 -9.70
C GLY A 103 19.36 36.35 -9.61
N THR A 104 18.68 37.29 -8.95
CA THR A 104 19.14 38.69 -8.85
C THR A 104 20.11 38.92 -7.68
N LYS A 105 20.82 40.06 -7.71
CA LYS A 105 21.73 40.53 -6.65
C LYS A 105 22.77 39.47 -6.24
N ARG A 106 23.57 39.04 -7.21
CA ARG A 106 24.70 38.15 -6.98
C ARG A 106 25.79 38.83 -6.15
N GLU A 107 26.20 38.18 -5.07
CA GLU A 107 27.21 38.66 -4.14
C GLU A 107 28.23 37.55 -3.87
N SER A 108 29.51 37.93 -3.80
CA SER A 108 30.57 37.04 -3.28
C SER A 108 30.68 37.27 -1.78
N ILE A 109 30.43 36.26 -0.96
CA ILE A 109 30.31 36.43 0.50
C ILE A 109 31.56 36.02 1.27
N HIS A 110 32.25 34.96 0.86
CA HIS A 110 33.40 34.45 1.60
C HIS A 110 34.41 33.76 0.69
N ALA A 111 35.70 34.00 0.92
CA ALA A 111 36.80 33.31 0.24
C ALA A 111 37.40 32.27 1.18
N VAL A 112 37.10 31.00 0.94
CA VAL A 112 37.50 29.85 1.75
C VAL A 112 38.89 29.34 1.35
N GLY A 113 39.31 29.58 0.11
CA GLY A 113 40.54 29.03 -0.46
C GLY A 113 40.37 27.58 -0.97
N LYS A 114 41.46 26.95 -1.37
CA LYS A 114 41.43 25.61 -1.99
C LYS A 114 41.09 24.53 -0.95
N GLY A 115 40.27 23.55 -1.34
CA GLY A 115 39.97 22.37 -0.52
C GLY A 115 38.55 22.28 0.04
N LEU A 116 37.67 23.24 -0.32
CA LEU A 116 36.23 23.17 -0.05
C LEU A 116 35.63 21.89 -0.67
N SER A 117 34.98 21.07 0.16
CA SER A 117 34.45 19.75 -0.25
C SER A 117 32.95 19.58 0.00
N GLY A 118 32.41 20.19 1.05
CA GLY A 118 31.01 20.11 1.47
C GLY A 118 30.48 21.47 1.93
N PHE A 119 29.17 21.70 1.79
CA PHE A 119 28.53 22.98 2.12
C PHE A 119 27.07 22.76 2.56
N ALA A 120 26.64 23.46 3.61
CA ALA A 120 25.26 23.46 4.10
C ALA A 120 24.88 24.82 4.75
N VAL A 121 23.59 25.12 4.78
CA VAL A 121 23.01 26.31 5.44
C VAL A 121 22.25 25.89 6.68
N ASP A 122 22.59 26.48 7.82
CA ASP A 122 21.80 26.41 9.05
C ASP A 122 20.79 27.58 9.03
N TRP A 123 19.55 27.25 8.68
CA TRP A 123 18.48 28.23 8.47
C TRP A 123 17.85 28.75 9.77
N LEU A 124 17.94 28.02 10.88
CA LEU A 124 17.42 28.48 12.18
C LEU A 124 18.39 29.46 12.83
N HIS A 125 19.68 29.16 12.81
CA HIS A 125 20.70 30.01 13.43
C HIS A 125 21.28 31.06 12.48
N ASN A 126 20.83 31.11 11.21
CA ASN A 126 21.33 32.00 10.18
C ASN A 126 22.87 31.92 10.03
N THR A 127 23.38 30.71 9.82
CA THR A 127 24.81 30.48 9.55
C THR A 127 25.03 29.59 8.32
N ILE A 128 26.23 29.66 7.75
CA ILE A 128 26.70 28.75 6.71
C ILE A 128 27.80 27.87 7.28
N ILE A 129 27.84 26.61 6.89
CA ILE A 129 28.79 25.61 7.37
C ILE A 129 29.42 24.93 6.16
N TRP A 130 30.74 24.76 6.17
CA TRP A 130 31.47 24.09 5.09
C TRP A 130 32.58 23.19 5.62
N THR A 131 32.93 22.18 4.82
CA THR A 131 34.05 21.30 5.10
C THR A 131 35.22 21.63 4.19
N ASN A 132 36.43 21.57 4.75
CA ASN A 132 37.67 21.70 3.99
C ASN A 132 38.47 20.39 4.09
N GLN A 133 38.45 19.59 3.02
CA GLN A 133 39.12 18.30 2.97
C GLN A 133 40.63 18.42 3.08
N LYS A 134 41.24 19.47 2.49
CA LYS A 134 42.70 19.66 2.50
C LYS A 134 43.23 20.12 3.85
N ARG A 135 42.48 20.99 4.53
CA ARG A 135 42.82 21.47 5.87
C ARG A 135 42.37 20.52 6.97
N GLY A 136 41.45 19.60 6.68
CA GLY A 136 40.83 18.74 7.69
C GLY A 136 40.10 19.58 8.72
N THR A 137 39.13 20.40 8.29
CA THR A 137 38.35 21.28 9.19
C THR A 137 36.89 21.34 8.78
N ILE A 138 36.00 21.55 9.75
CA ILE A 138 34.62 22.02 9.54
C ILE A 138 34.55 23.45 10.06
N GLU A 139 34.12 24.38 9.23
CA GLU A 139 34.13 25.82 9.52
C GLU A 139 32.70 26.38 9.41
N THR A 140 32.41 27.45 10.15
CA THR A 140 31.14 28.17 10.06
C THR A 140 31.34 29.67 10.00
N SER A 141 30.37 30.36 9.43
CA SER A 141 30.29 31.81 9.40
C SER A 141 28.83 32.24 9.41
N ASN A 142 28.54 33.52 9.69
CA ASN A 142 27.20 34.02 9.46
C ASN A 142 26.84 33.99 7.96
N LEU A 143 25.55 34.17 7.63
CA LEU A 143 25.07 34.20 6.23
C LEU A 143 25.74 35.24 5.31
N ASN A 144 26.50 36.18 5.85
CA ASN A 144 27.24 37.21 5.11
C ASN A 144 28.72 36.84 4.90
N GLY A 145 29.19 35.70 5.40
CA GLY A 145 30.60 35.31 5.31
C GLY A 145 31.52 36.10 6.26
N LYS A 146 30.96 36.78 7.26
CA LYS A 146 31.71 37.50 8.30
C LYS A 146 31.76 36.65 9.58
N ASN A 147 32.78 36.85 10.42
CA ASN A 147 33.00 36.08 11.65
C ASN A 147 33.15 34.58 11.39
N SER A 148 33.97 34.20 10.40
CA SER A 148 34.32 32.80 10.17
C SER A 148 35.09 32.24 11.35
N LYS A 149 34.70 31.06 11.82
CA LYS A 149 35.38 30.31 12.88
C LYS A 149 35.46 28.84 12.50
N ILE A 150 36.49 28.16 13.01
CA ILE A 150 36.58 26.70 12.91
C ILE A 150 35.64 26.10 13.96
N LEU A 151 34.73 25.25 13.53
CA LEU A 151 33.83 24.48 14.41
C LEU A 151 34.51 23.20 14.91
N LEU A 152 35.21 22.51 14.02
CA LEU A 152 35.88 21.25 14.33
C LEU A 152 37.25 21.21 13.63
N GLU A 153 38.30 20.94 14.42
CA GLU A 153 39.67 20.71 13.96
C GLU A 153 39.95 19.20 13.85
N GLU A 154 40.74 18.82 12.85
CA GLU A 154 41.16 17.45 12.55
C GLU A 154 40.09 16.39 12.17
N PRO A 155 38.93 16.69 11.57
CA PRO A 155 38.16 15.65 10.88
C PRO A 155 39.00 14.98 9.77
N THR A 156 38.94 13.66 9.70
CA THR A 156 39.68 12.82 8.74
C THR A 156 39.17 13.00 7.31
N PHE A 157 39.72 13.97 6.57
CA PHE A 157 39.36 14.25 5.16
C PHE A 157 37.84 14.38 4.93
N PRO A 158 37.16 15.38 5.54
CA PRO A 158 35.72 15.52 5.43
C PRO A 158 35.30 15.87 4.00
N THR A 159 34.23 15.23 3.49
CA THR A 159 33.83 15.35 2.08
C THR A 159 32.46 15.96 1.86
N VAL A 160 31.45 15.61 2.63
CA VAL A 160 30.08 16.12 2.48
C VAL A 160 29.46 16.37 3.85
N ILE A 161 28.56 17.34 3.96
CA ILE A 161 27.90 17.74 5.21
C ILE A 161 26.41 18.01 4.99
N ALA A 162 25.58 17.67 5.98
CA ALA A 162 24.20 18.15 6.10
C ALA A 162 23.86 18.44 7.56
N VAL A 163 22.83 19.25 7.78
CA VAL A 163 22.45 19.75 9.10
C VAL A 163 20.96 19.59 9.34
N ASP A 164 20.62 19.26 10.58
CA ASP A 164 19.27 19.37 11.13
C ASP A 164 19.33 20.34 12.32
N PRO A 165 19.07 21.63 12.10
CA PRO A 165 19.07 22.63 13.14
C PRO A 165 17.94 22.52 14.17
N GLU A 166 16.85 21.83 13.84
CA GLU A 166 15.72 21.61 14.75
C GLU A 166 16.14 20.66 15.89
N GLU A 167 16.78 19.55 15.52
CA GLU A 167 17.36 18.60 16.48
C GLU A 167 18.75 19.03 16.99
N GLY A 168 19.35 20.04 16.38
CA GLY A 168 20.66 20.56 16.76
C GLY A 168 21.84 19.67 16.32
N TYR A 169 21.70 18.89 15.25
CA TYR A 169 22.73 17.96 14.75
C TYR A 169 23.37 18.39 13.43
N MET A 170 24.63 17.99 13.24
CA MET A 170 25.31 17.98 11.96
C MET A 170 25.88 16.59 11.65
N PHE A 171 25.84 16.24 10.36
CA PHE A 171 26.32 14.97 9.84
C PHE A 171 27.33 15.21 8.74
N TRP A 172 28.45 14.49 8.75
CA TRP A 172 29.43 14.56 7.66
C TRP A 172 30.03 13.20 7.34
N ALA A 173 30.50 13.05 6.11
CA ALA A 173 31.28 11.90 5.68
C ALA A 173 32.79 12.22 5.62
N SER A 174 33.60 11.19 5.82
CA SER A 174 35.07 11.26 5.89
C SER A 174 35.69 10.21 4.96
N GLU A 175 36.70 10.61 4.18
CA GLU A 175 37.47 9.72 3.28
C GLU A 175 38.84 9.36 3.87
N GLY A 176 38.84 8.72 5.05
CA GLY A 176 40.05 8.17 5.68
C GLY A 176 40.44 6.79 5.16
N SER A 177 41.31 6.09 5.91
CA SER A 177 41.67 4.68 5.64
C SER A 177 40.44 3.75 5.65
N VAL A 178 39.45 4.09 6.47
CA VAL A 178 38.11 3.52 6.46
C VAL A 178 37.13 4.67 6.25
N PRO A 179 36.39 4.71 5.12
CA PRO A 179 35.35 5.71 4.92
C PRO A 179 34.26 5.60 6.00
N SER A 180 33.78 6.73 6.50
CA SER A 180 32.81 6.75 7.60
C SER A 180 31.88 7.96 7.59
N ILE A 181 30.73 7.81 8.23
CA ILE A 181 29.76 8.88 8.49
C ILE A 181 29.76 9.18 9.98
N HIS A 182 29.80 10.46 10.31
CA HIS A 182 29.88 10.97 11.67
C HIS A 182 28.70 11.90 11.97
N ARG A 183 28.38 12.01 13.25
CA ARG A 183 27.42 12.96 13.81
C ARG A 183 28.08 13.74 14.93
N ALA A 184 27.75 15.03 15.04
CA ALA A 184 27.98 15.84 16.23
C ALA A 184 26.82 16.82 16.43
N THR A 185 26.79 17.52 17.57
CA THR A 185 25.91 18.68 17.71
C THR A 185 26.36 19.80 16.76
N LEU A 186 25.49 20.77 16.46
CA LEU A 186 25.85 21.96 15.68
C LEU A 186 26.95 22.82 16.33
N LYS A 187 27.21 22.63 17.63
CA LYS A 187 28.34 23.23 18.35
C LYS A 187 29.63 22.39 18.28
N ALA A 188 29.63 21.34 17.46
CA ALA A 188 30.72 20.37 17.29
C ALA A 188 31.10 19.62 18.58
N THR A 189 30.14 19.40 19.49
CA THR A 189 30.34 18.56 20.67
C THR A 189 29.75 17.16 20.45
N GLY A 190 30.27 16.16 21.17
CA GLY A 190 29.73 14.80 21.12
C GLY A 190 29.90 14.12 19.76
N VAL A 191 31.09 14.23 19.17
CA VAL A 191 31.41 13.59 17.89
C VAL A 191 31.34 12.07 18.03
N VAL A 192 30.48 11.44 17.23
CA VAL A 192 30.30 9.99 17.18
C VAL A 192 30.42 9.51 15.74
N THR A 193 31.14 8.40 15.53
CA THR A 193 31.11 7.69 14.25
C THR A 193 29.87 6.81 14.23
N ILE A 194 28.88 7.17 13.44
CA ILE A 194 27.59 6.46 13.38
C ILE A 194 27.64 5.29 12.40
N LEU A 195 28.47 5.37 11.35
CA LEU A 195 28.58 4.30 10.38
C LEU A 195 30.00 4.24 9.80
N LYS A 196 30.54 3.02 9.68
CA LYS A 196 31.73 2.74 8.85
C LYS A 196 31.25 2.14 7.53
N THR A 197 31.67 2.72 6.42
CA THR A 197 31.23 2.32 5.08
C THR A 197 32.36 1.61 4.34
N MET A 198 32.02 0.54 3.61
CA MET A 198 32.98 -0.21 2.78
C MET A 198 33.38 0.54 1.50
N LYS A 199 32.57 1.52 1.09
CA LYS A 199 32.69 2.30 -0.14
C LYS A 199 32.72 3.79 0.19
N LYS A 200 33.24 4.62 -0.71
CA LYS A 200 33.33 6.07 -0.50
C LYS A 200 31.95 6.70 -0.54
N VAL A 201 31.63 7.56 0.42
CA VAL A 201 30.36 8.30 0.45
C VAL A 201 30.46 9.54 -0.42
N LYS A 202 29.65 9.60 -1.47
CA LYS A 202 29.68 10.69 -2.45
C LYS A 202 28.83 11.89 -2.04
N THR A 203 27.64 11.63 -1.50
CA THR A 203 26.70 12.66 -1.08
C THR A 203 25.78 12.14 0.03
N LEU A 204 25.22 13.06 0.81
CA LEU A 204 24.32 12.77 1.93
C LEU A 204 23.17 13.76 1.98
N THR A 205 22.00 13.31 2.46
CA THR A 205 20.83 14.15 2.67
C THR A 205 20.00 13.60 3.83
N LEU A 206 19.21 14.49 4.45
CA LEU A 206 18.37 14.17 5.59
C LEU A 206 16.90 14.14 5.21
N ASP A 207 16.20 13.15 5.77
CA ASP A 207 14.77 13.16 5.96
C ASP A 207 14.48 13.73 7.34
N LEU A 208 13.88 14.92 7.38
CA LEU A 208 13.58 15.63 8.62
C LEU A 208 12.32 15.10 9.30
N ILE A 209 11.42 14.44 8.55
CA ILE A 209 10.16 13.91 9.08
C ILE A 209 10.42 12.54 9.72
N ASP A 210 11.04 11.64 8.96
CA ASP A 210 11.33 10.28 9.42
C ASP A 210 12.61 10.21 10.29
N LYS A 211 13.30 11.35 10.48
CA LYS A 211 14.60 11.49 11.18
C LYS A 211 15.61 10.42 10.72
N ARG A 212 15.75 10.30 9.39
CA ARG A 212 16.67 9.35 8.73
C ARG A 212 17.72 10.05 7.87
N LEU A 213 18.90 9.45 7.83
CA LEU A 213 20.02 9.85 6.99
C LEU A 213 20.07 8.95 5.75
N PHE A 214 20.21 9.56 4.58
CA PHE A 214 20.39 8.87 3.31
C PHE A 214 21.73 9.27 2.70
N TRP A 215 22.45 8.29 2.13
CA TRP A 215 23.72 8.53 1.46
C TRP A 215 23.86 7.70 0.19
N VAL A 216 24.76 8.15 -0.68
CA VAL A 216 25.20 7.37 -1.85
C VAL A 216 26.64 6.96 -1.64
N GLN A 217 26.91 5.67 -1.82
CA GLN A 217 28.25 5.13 -1.76
C GLN A 217 28.68 4.58 -3.12
N ILE A 218 29.94 4.82 -3.48
CA ILE A 218 30.51 4.49 -4.80
C ILE A 218 31.78 3.66 -4.62
N ASP A 219 31.96 2.65 -5.49
CA ASP A 219 33.17 1.83 -5.53
C ASP A 219 34.43 2.62 -5.87
N ALA A 220 35.59 2.09 -5.49
CA ALA A 220 36.89 2.70 -5.77
C ALA A 220 37.14 2.93 -7.28
N GLU A 221 36.56 2.10 -8.15
CA GLU A 221 36.64 2.21 -9.61
C GLU A 221 35.53 3.10 -10.22
N ASN A 222 34.64 3.68 -9.43
CA ASN A 222 33.45 4.43 -9.87
C ASN A 222 32.53 3.65 -10.84
N ILE A 223 32.49 2.31 -10.77
CA ILE A 223 31.70 1.48 -11.70
C ILE A 223 30.26 1.27 -11.22
N SER A 224 30.07 1.11 -9.90
CA SER A 224 28.76 0.88 -9.30
C SER A 224 28.50 1.84 -8.14
N SER A 225 27.23 2.22 -7.99
CA SER A 225 26.76 3.01 -6.86
C SER A 225 25.59 2.32 -6.16
N SER A 226 25.47 2.57 -4.87
CA SER A 226 24.38 2.07 -4.04
C SER A 226 23.90 3.16 -3.08
N PHE A 227 22.60 3.16 -2.82
CA PHE A 227 21.99 4.04 -1.84
C PHE A 227 21.98 3.34 -0.48
N GLY A 228 22.33 4.09 0.55
CA GLY A 228 22.20 3.66 1.94
C GLY A 228 21.24 4.56 2.71
N SER A 229 20.60 3.99 3.73
CA SER A 229 19.78 4.72 4.69
C SER A 229 19.97 4.19 6.11
N CYS A 230 20.02 5.06 7.10
CA CYS A 230 20.07 4.72 8.52
C CYS A 230 19.32 5.78 9.33
N ASP A 231 19.08 5.50 10.62
CA ASP A 231 18.63 6.54 11.54
C ASP A 231 19.79 7.51 11.89
N TYR A 232 19.50 8.58 12.63
CA TYR A 232 20.53 9.56 13.06
C TYR A 232 21.58 9.00 14.01
N ASN A 233 21.40 7.80 14.56
CA ASN A 233 22.37 7.11 15.40
C ASN A 233 23.21 6.09 14.62
N GLY A 234 22.88 5.82 13.34
CA GLY A 234 23.52 4.80 12.52
C GLY A 234 22.92 3.41 12.65
N ASN A 235 21.82 3.23 13.39
CA ASN A 235 21.11 1.95 13.48
C ASN A 235 20.23 1.75 12.24
N SER A 236 19.77 0.50 12.07
CA SER A 236 18.89 0.10 10.96
C SER A 236 19.47 0.52 9.61
N ALA A 237 20.79 0.41 9.48
CA ALA A 237 21.54 0.77 8.31
C ALA A 237 21.24 -0.24 7.19
N HIS A 238 20.54 0.24 6.17
CA HIS A 238 20.17 -0.53 5.01
C HIS A 238 20.93 -0.02 3.80
N ILE A 239 21.57 -0.94 3.07
CA ILE A 239 22.19 -0.65 1.78
C ILE A 239 21.34 -1.35 0.74
N LEU A 240 20.77 -0.59 -0.19
CA LEU A 240 20.06 -1.14 -1.33
C LEU A 240 21.05 -1.98 -2.16
N ARG A 241 20.92 -3.31 -2.09
CA ARG A 241 21.84 -4.29 -2.71
C ARG A 241 21.83 -4.25 -4.24
N GLN A 242 20.84 -3.60 -4.86
CA GLN A 242 20.78 -3.44 -6.30
C GLN A 242 21.84 -2.41 -6.73
N SER A 243 22.98 -2.89 -7.23
CA SER A 243 23.99 -2.05 -7.86
C SER A 243 23.33 -1.29 -9.00
N THR A 244 23.21 0.03 -8.88
CA THR A 244 22.71 0.82 -9.99
C THR A 244 23.88 1.03 -10.96
N HIS A 245 23.68 0.78 -12.26
CA HIS A 245 24.62 1.22 -13.31
C HIS A 245 24.61 2.76 -13.50
N HIS A 246 24.04 3.48 -12.53
CA HIS A 246 23.86 4.91 -12.47
C HIS A 246 24.93 5.53 -11.57
N HIS A 247 25.20 6.82 -11.78
CA HIS A 247 26.25 7.55 -11.08
C HIS A 247 25.65 8.77 -10.38
N PRO A 248 24.94 8.58 -9.24
CA PRO A 248 24.31 9.66 -8.51
C PRO A 248 25.38 10.64 -8.00
N PHE A 249 25.23 11.91 -8.34
CA PHE A 249 26.18 12.94 -7.94
C PHE A 249 25.62 13.85 -6.84
N GLY A 250 24.46 14.43 -7.08
CA GLY A 250 23.67 15.20 -6.14
C GLY A 250 22.42 14.44 -5.72
N VAL A 251 21.98 14.61 -4.48
CA VAL A 251 20.77 13.96 -3.95
C VAL A 251 19.98 14.94 -3.08
N SER A 252 18.66 14.91 -3.23
CA SER A 252 17.71 15.62 -2.38
C SER A 252 16.46 14.76 -2.13
N LEU A 253 15.72 15.04 -1.06
CA LEU A 253 14.53 14.28 -0.66
C LEU A 253 13.34 15.22 -0.49
N PHE A 254 12.16 14.75 -0.90
CA PHE A 254 10.89 15.40 -0.58
C PHE A 254 9.76 14.37 -0.62
N ALA A 255 8.92 14.38 0.40
CA ALA A 255 7.86 13.38 0.60
C ALA A 255 8.40 11.93 0.54
N GLY A 256 7.80 11.07 -0.28
CA GLY A 256 8.22 9.68 -0.47
C GLY A 256 9.37 9.46 -1.47
N TYR A 257 9.97 10.53 -2.01
CA TYR A 257 10.87 10.42 -3.16
C TYR A 257 12.28 10.95 -2.90
N ILE A 258 13.26 10.27 -3.50
CA ILE A 258 14.65 10.68 -3.64
C ILE A 258 14.88 11.20 -5.07
N TYR A 259 15.43 12.40 -5.17
CA TYR A 259 15.77 13.06 -6.42
C TYR A 259 17.28 13.10 -6.54
N TYR A 260 17.82 12.54 -7.63
CA TYR A 260 19.25 12.46 -7.83
C TYR A 260 19.65 12.75 -9.27
N SER A 261 20.80 13.40 -9.44
CA SER A 261 21.41 13.65 -10.74
C SER A 261 22.27 12.45 -11.15
N ASP A 262 21.99 11.87 -12.32
CA ASP A 262 22.79 10.78 -12.88
C ASP A 262 23.85 11.33 -13.83
N TRP A 263 25.10 11.28 -13.38
CA TRP A 263 26.25 11.82 -14.10
C TRP A 263 26.45 11.17 -15.47
N LYS A 264 26.13 9.88 -15.61
CA LYS A 264 26.39 9.13 -16.85
C LYS A 264 25.36 9.43 -17.94
N THR A 265 24.09 9.61 -17.56
CA THR A 265 23.00 9.88 -18.50
C THR A 265 22.73 11.38 -18.68
N GLY A 266 23.25 12.24 -17.78
CA GLY A 266 22.98 13.67 -17.80
C GLY A 266 21.54 14.02 -17.43
N THR A 267 20.85 13.13 -16.73
CA THR A 267 19.44 13.27 -16.36
C THR A 267 19.26 13.51 -14.87
N ILE A 268 18.13 14.08 -14.48
CA ILE A 268 17.67 14.08 -13.08
C ILE A 268 16.66 12.96 -12.96
N ARG A 269 16.77 12.15 -11.91
CA ARG A 269 15.90 11.02 -11.66
C ARG A 269 15.20 11.18 -10.34
N ARG A 270 13.91 10.85 -10.31
CA ARG A 270 13.12 10.69 -9.09
C ARG A 270 12.93 9.20 -8.88
N ALA A 271 13.19 8.69 -7.69
CA ALA A 271 12.90 7.31 -7.30
C ALA A 271 12.21 7.30 -5.93
N ASN A 272 11.48 6.25 -5.62
CA ASN A 272 10.94 6.05 -4.27
C ASN A 272 12.10 5.88 -3.26
N LYS A 273 12.07 6.62 -2.15
CA LYS A 273 13.18 6.62 -1.19
C LYS A 273 13.35 5.29 -0.42
N TYR A 274 12.31 4.46 -0.38
CA TYR A 274 12.32 3.17 0.32
C TYR A 274 12.62 1.99 -0.61
N THR A 275 12.01 1.96 -1.80
CA THR A 275 12.13 0.82 -2.73
C THR A 275 13.18 1.04 -3.82
N GLY A 276 13.48 2.30 -4.16
CA GLY A 276 14.35 2.66 -5.27
C GLY A 276 13.78 2.41 -6.67
N ARG A 277 12.49 2.01 -6.81
CA ARG A 277 11.95 1.47 -8.07
C ARG A 277 11.03 2.35 -8.92
N ASP A 278 10.54 3.50 -8.45
CA ASP A 278 9.71 4.42 -9.26
C ASP A 278 10.54 5.47 -10.02
N ILE A 279 11.33 5.06 -11.01
CA ILE A 279 12.30 5.95 -11.67
C ILE A 279 11.64 6.83 -12.75
N VAL A 280 11.29 8.08 -12.40
CA VAL A 280 10.95 9.11 -13.39
C VAL A 280 12.22 9.83 -13.83
N THR A 281 12.47 9.87 -15.14
CA THR A 281 13.62 10.55 -15.72
C THR A 281 13.21 11.92 -16.24
N ILE A 282 13.74 12.97 -15.61
CA ILE A 282 13.64 14.36 -16.05
C ILE A 282 14.89 14.64 -16.88
N SER A 283 14.68 14.83 -18.19
CA SER A 283 15.76 15.12 -19.13
C SER A 283 15.88 16.63 -19.33
N PRO A 284 16.84 17.32 -18.67
CA PRO A 284 17.15 18.70 -19.00
C PRO A 284 17.68 18.77 -20.44
N LYS A 285 17.61 19.96 -21.06
CA LYS A 285 18.11 20.16 -22.42
C LYS A 285 19.56 19.66 -22.54
N PRO A 286 19.90 18.96 -23.65
CA PRO A 286 21.21 18.33 -23.80
C PRO A 286 22.35 19.36 -23.68
N SER A 287 23.37 19.00 -22.90
CA SER A 287 24.52 19.84 -22.55
C SER A 287 25.78 18.97 -22.42
N PHE A 288 26.97 19.56 -22.59
CA PHE A 288 28.26 18.86 -22.52
C PHE A 288 28.66 18.42 -21.10
N LEU A 289 28.05 18.98 -20.06
CA LEU A 289 28.34 18.66 -18.66
C LEU A 289 27.04 18.24 -17.99
N PRO A 290 27.00 17.12 -17.25
CA PRO A 290 25.77 16.64 -16.62
C PRO A 290 25.37 17.51 -15.40
N PRO A 291 24.12 17.42 -14.93
CA PRO A 291 23.70 18.04 -13.68
C PRO A 291 24.55 17.54 -12.50
N ALA A 292 25.07 18.47 -11.69
CA ALA A 292 25.92 18.16 -10.54
C ALA A 292 25.09 18.13 -9.24
N ASP A 293 25.20 19.12 -8.36
CA ASP A 293 24.42 19.14 -7.12
C ASP A 293 22.97 19.57 -7.36
N ILE A 294 22.04 19.05 -6.54
CA ILE A 294 20.57 19.23 -6.67
C ILE A 294 19.93 19.39 -5.29
N LYS A 295 19.01 20.35 -5.16
CA LYS A 295 18.22 20.62 -3.94
C LYS A 295 16.77 20.90 -4.27
N ILE A 296 15.85 20.34 -3.48
CA ILE A 296 14.43 20.69 -3.51
C ILE A 296 14.19 21.89 -2.61
N VAL A 297 13.59 22.93 -3.17
CA VAL A 297 13.24 24.15 -2.46
C VAL A 297 11.76 24.09 -2.07
N HIS A 298 11.51 24.03 -0.76
CA HIS A 298 10.16 24.01 -0.17
C HIS A 298 10.24 24.43 1.32
N PRO A 299 9.23 25.10 1.90
CA PRO A 299 9.25 25.49 3.31
C PRO A 299 9.45 24.30 4.27
N PHE A 300 8.84 23.14 4.00
CA PHE A 300 9.05 21.91 4.80
C PHE A 300 10.46 21.31 4.74
N ARG A 301 11.33 21.79 3.84
CA ARG A 301 12.75 21.41 3.88
C ARG A 301 13.54 22.23 4.89
N GLN A 302 12.97 23.32 5.39
CA GLN A 302 13.56 24.21 6.39
C GLN A 302 12.46 24.71 7.36
N PRO A 303 11.88 23.81 8.20
CA PRO A 303 10.79 24.15 9.11
C PRO A 303 11.18 25.18 10.19
N ALA A 304 10.15 25.80 10.77
CA ALA A 304 10.27 26.68 11.95
C ALA A 304 10.56 25.84 13.21
N ALA A 305 11.28 26.40 14.19
CA ALA A 305 11.31 25.78 15.52
C ALA A 305 9.92 25.91 16.18
N GLU A 306 9.34 24.79 16.62
CA GLU A 306 8.21 24.81 17.56
C GLU A 306 8.69 25.40 18.89
N SER A 307 8.15 26.55 19.27
CA SER A 307 8.43 27.12 20.58
C SER A 307 7.85 26.20 21.66
N ALA A 308 8.71 25.53 22.41
CA ALA A 308 8.37 24.92 23.69
C ALA A 308 7.74 25.99 24.61
N LEU A 309 6.42 25.94 24.77
CA LEU A 309 5.70 26.70 25.79
C LEU A 309 5.17 25.71 26.82
N GLN A 310 5.62 25.94 28.05
CA GLN A 310 5.37 25.15 29.24
C GLN A 310 3.88 25.04 29.55
N SER A 311 3.55 23.88 30.14
CA SER A 311 2.31 23.56 30.82
C SER A 311 1.77 24.68 31.73
N SER A 312 0.50 25.06 31.55
CA SER A 312 -0.50 25.08 32.63
C SER A 312 -1.91 25.41 32.13
N GLU A 313 -2.85 24.65 32.68
CA GLU A 313 -4.28 24.94 32.88
C GLU A 313 -5.31 24.67 31.77
N LYS A 314 -6.17 23.70 32.14
CA LYS A 314 -7.49 23.30 31.63
C LYS A 314 -8.24 24.38 30.85
N ASP A 315 -8.79 23.99 29.70
CA ASP A 315 -10.06 24.56 29.25
C ASP A 315 -10.93 23.51 28.56
N ASN A 316 -12.21 23.55 28.90
CA ASN A 316 -13.25 22.59 28.56
C ASN A 316 -13.71 22.87 27.12
N GLY A 317 -13.49 21.93 26.20
CA GLY A 317 -14.25 21.65 24.96
C GLY A 317 -15.04 22.77 24.25
N SER A 318 -14.56 24.01 24.21
CA SER A 318 -15.26 25.12 23.56
C SER A 318 -14.55 25.45 22.24
N VAL A 319 -15.28 25.41 21.12
CA VAL A 319 -14.80 25.89 19.79
C VAL A 319 -14.45 27.38 19.85
N CYS A 320 -15.07 28.06 20.81
CA CYS A 320 -14.97 29.48 21.11
C CYS A 320 -14.41 29.70 22.51
N LYS A 321 -13.19 30.23 22.62
CA LYS A 321 -12.66 30.67 23.90
C LYS A 321 -13.16 32.09 24.19
N LYS A 322 -13.93 32.26 25.27
CA LYS A 322 -14.47 33.58 25.67
C LYS A 322 -13.42 34.41 26.38
N ILE A 323 -13.18 35.62 25.89
CA ILE A 323 -12.33 36.61 26.56
C ILE A 323 -13.20 37.34 27.59
N LEU A 324 -12.92 37.13 28.88
CA LEU A 324 -13.74 37.56 30.02
C LEU A 324 -13.91 39.09 30.17
N GLU A 325 -13.17 39.88 29.41
CA GLU A 325 -13.20 41.36 29.50
C GLU A 325 -14.01 42.05 28.39
N GLU A 326 -14.35 41.37 27.28
CA GLU A 326 -14.98 42.02 26.11
C GLU A 326 -16.18 41.26 25.49
N ASN A 327 -16.59 40.11 26.04
CA ASN A 327 -17.69 39.29 25.48
C ASN A 327 -17.42 38.80 24.03
N ARG A 328 -16.13 38.69 23.65
CA ARG A 328 -15.65 38.32 22.31
C ARG A 328 -15.06 36.90 22.30
N CYS A 329 -15.15 36.25 21.15
CA CYS A 329 -14.82 34.84 20.94
C CYS A 329 -13.50 34.68 20.16
N GLU A 330 -12.66 33.71 20.53
CA GLU A 330 -11.46 33.30 19.79
C GLU A 330 -11.62 31.85 19.31
N CYS A 331 -11.39 31.60 18.02
CA CYS A 331 -11.69 30.32 17.37
C CYS A 331 -10.48 29.39 17.33
N LYS A 332 -10.74 28.08 17.51
CA LYS A 332 -9.75 27.02 17.30
C LYS A 332 -9.36 26.90 15.82
N ASP A 333 -8.16 26.35 15.58
CA ASP A 333 -7.67 26.05 14.23
C ASP A 333 -8.70 25.22 13.43
N GLY A 334 -8.87 25.56 12.15
CA GLY A 334 -9.90 24.99 11.27
C GLY A 334 -11.26 25.69 11.36
N TYR A 335 -11.40 26.75 12.18
CA TYR A 335 -12.60 27.59 12.25
C TYR A 335 -12.23 29.07 12.12
N PHE A 336 -13.11 29.88 11.53
CA PHE A 336 -12.98 31.33 11.45
C PHE A 336 -14.05 32.04 12.28
N LEU A 337 -13.75 33.26 12.73
CA LEU A 337 -14.64 34.05 13.57
C LEU A 337 -15.79 34.62 12.73
N ASN A 338 -17.03 34.38 13.17
CA ASN A 338 -18.23 34.90 12.52
C ASN A 338 -18.32 36.43 12.67
N ILE A 339 -19.07 37.09 11.79
CA ILE A 339 -19.26 38.55 11.71
C ILE A 339 -19.78 39.13 13.03
N ASP A 340 -20.53 38.34 13.80
CA ASP A 340 -21.08 38.73 15.10
C ASP A 340 -20.02 38.75 16.23
N GLU A 341 -18.76 38.38 15.94
CA GLU A 341 -17.59 38.28 16.84
C GLU A 341 -17.77 37.42 18.11
N LYS A 342 -18.84 36.63 18.13
CA LYS A 342 -19.30 35.85 19.29
C LYS A 342 -19.41 34.35 19.04
N SER A 343 -19.24 33.90 17.79
CA SER A 343 -19.33 32.50 17.37
C SER A 343 -18.29 32.18 16.29
N CYS A 344 -17.95 30.90 16.14
CA CYS A 344 -16.96 30.40 15.18
C CYS A 344 -17.64 29.51 14.14
N GLU A 345 -17.26 29.65 12.88
CA GLU A 345 -17.74 28.85 11.75
C GLU A 345 -16.61 28.01 11.15
N ASP A 346 -16.98 26.84 10.61
CA ASP A 346 -16.04 25.88 10.04
C ASP A 346 -15.38 26.38 8.74
N VAL A 347 -14.08 26.15 8.58
CA VAL A 347 -13.35 26.40 7.33
C VAL A 347 -13.52 25.20 6.41
N ASN A 348 -14.13 25.39 5.24
CA ASN A 348 -14.23 24.31 4.26
C ASN A 348 -12.95 24.19 3.42
N GLU A 349 -12.00 23.33 3.84
CA GLU A 349 -10.73 23.16 3.15
C GLU A 349 -10.82 22.42 1.81
N CYS A 350 -11.87 21.61 1.59
CA CYS A 350 -12.08 20.93 0.31
C CYS A 350 -12.65 21.85 -0.78
N ALA A 351 -13.25 22.99 -0.40
CA ALA A 351 -13.80 23.95 -1.35
C ALA A 351 -12.72 24.59 -2.25
N PHE A 352 -11.43 24.44 -1.92
CA PHE A 352 -10.32 24.96 -2.72
C PHE A 352 -9.34 23.86 -3.13
N TRP A 353 -9.37 23.49 -4.42
CA TRP A 353 -8.41 22.57 -5.05
C TRP A 353 -8.28 21.18 -4.40
N ASN A 354 -9.37 20.69 -3.79
CA ASN A 354 -9.41 19.36 -3.17
C ASN A 354 -8.33 19.17 -2.09
N HIS A 355 -7.77 20.26 -1.56
CA HIS A 355 -6.66 20.33 -0.61
C HIS A 355 -5.46 19.37 -0.85
N GLY A 356 -5.15 19.10 -2.12
CA GLY A 356 -4.04 18.22 -2.52
C GLY A 356 -4.39 16.72 -2.57
N CYS A 357 -5.66 16.38 -2.45
CA CYS A 357 -6.16 15.05 -2.73
C CYS A 357 -6.26 14.82 -4.24
N THR A 358 -5.73 13.68 -4.71
CA THR A 358 -5.56 13.43 -6.15
C THR A 358 -6.87 13.20 -6.89
N LEU A 359 -7.88 12.60 -6.24
CA LEU A 359 -9.19 12.37 -6.86
C LEU A 359 -10.38 12.86 -6.01
N GLY A 360 -10.45 12.61 -4.69
CA GLY A 360 -11.57 13.07 -3.84
C GLY A 360 -11.13 13.73 -2.52
N CYS A 361 -11.85 14.75 -2.05
CA CYS A 361 -11.66 15.43 -0.75
C CYS A 361 -13.01 15.63 -0.06
N GLU A 362 -13.09 15.32 1.22
CA GLU A 362 -14.27 15.59 2.06
C GLU A 362 -13.91 16.48 3.25
N ASN A 363 -14.75 17.50 3.48
CA ASN A 363 -14.58 18.50 4.52
C ASN A 363 -15.30 18.13 5.82
N PHE A 364 -14.68 18.43 6.94
CA PHE A 364 -15.22 18.24 8.27
C PHE A 364 -15.08 19.50 9.11
N PRO A 365 -15.90 19.64 10.18
CA PRO A 365 -15.73 20.77 11.08
C PRO A 365 -14.33 20.80 11.73
N GLY A 366 -13.50 21.74 11.29
CA GLY A 366 -12.12 21.96 11.69
C GLY A 366 -11.04 21.16 10.95
N SER A 367 -11.35 20.40 9.89
CA SER A 367 -10.38 19.55 9.16
C SER A 367 -10.92 18.97 7.84
N TYR A 368 -10.10 18.24 7.07
CA TYR A 368 -10.49 17.55 5.82
C TYR A 368 -9.83 16.18 5.68
N ARG A 369 -10.27 15.38 4.69
CA ARG A 369 -9.55 14.16 4.26
C ARG A 369 -9.60 13.94 2.76
N CYS A 370 -8.67 13.15 2.26
CA CYS A 370 -8.67 12.63 0.89
C CYS A 370 -9.37 11.27 0.81
N PHE A 371 -10.06 11.01 -0.30
CA PHE A 371 -10.64 9.72 -0.63
C PHE A 371 -10.40 9.41 -2.12
N CYS A 372 -10.51 8.13 -2.49
CA CYS A 372 -10.34 7.70 -3.87
C CYS A 372 -11.65 7.15 -4.46
N PRO A 373 -12.00 7.54 -5.70
CA PRO A 373 -13.13 6.99 -6.42
C PRO A 373 -12.91 5.50 -6.73
N GLU A 374 -14.00 4.82 -7.09
CA GLU A 374 -14.03 3.39 -7.35
C GLU A 374 -12.96 2.96 -8.39
N GLY A 375 -12.20 1.90 -8.07
CA GLY A 375 -11.05 1.43 -8.87
C GLY A 375 -9.68 2.01 -8.49
N PHE A 376 -9.61 2.92 -7.51
CA PHE A 376 -8.37 3.53 -7.04
C PHE A 376 -8.20 3.37 -5.52
N VAL A 377 -6.96 3.17 -5.06
CA VAL A 377 -6.60 3.00 -3.65
C VAL A 377 -5.81 4.22 -3.18
N LEU A 378 -6.15 4.78 -2.02
CA LEU A 378 -5.40 5.87 -1.41
C LEU A 378 -4.08 5.32 -0.88
N LEU A 379 -2.98 5.83 -1.39
CA LEU A 379 -1.65 5.42 -0.98
C LEU A 379 -1.38 5.88 0.47
N PRO A 380 -0.38 5.27 1.16
CA PRO A 380 -0.04 5.62 2.55
C PRO A 380 0.36 7.08 2.79
N ASP A 381 0.53 7.88 1.73
CA ASP A 381 0.72 9.33 1.81
C ASP A 381 -0.57 10.11 2.12
N MET A 382 -1.71 9.42 2.23
CA MET A 382 -3.04 9.94 2.54
C MET A 382 -3.53 11.00 1.55
N LYS A 383 -2.95 11.07 0.34
CA LYS A 383 -3.29 12.09 -0.68
C LYS A 383 -3.36 11.55 -2.10
N THR A 384 -2.61 10.50 -2.41
CA THR A 384 -2.45 10.00 -3.78
C THR A 384 -3.30 8.77 -4.04
N CYS A 385 -4.11 8.81 -5.10
CA CYS A 385 -4.91 7.67 -5.53
C CYS A 385 -4.19 6.89 -6.64
N HIS A 386 -4.01 5.58 -6.46
CA HIS A 386 -3.36 4.70 -7.43
C HIS A 386 -4.27 3.50 -7.76
N GLY A 387 -4.47 3.23 -9.04
CA GLY A 387 -5.33 2.15 -9.49
C GLY A 387 -5.56 2.18 -11.00
N CYS A 388 -6.14 1.11 -11.52
CA CYS A 388 -6.56 1.00 -12.90
C CYS A 388 -8.05 1.32 -13.00
N SER A 389 -8.47 2.07 -14.03
CA SER A 389 -9.89 2.33 -14.32
C SER A 389 -10.67 1.08 -14.82
N ALA A 390 -10.08 -0.12 -14.70
CA ALA A 390 -10.71 -1.37 -15.05
C ALA A 390 -11.73 -1.76 -13.96
N VAL A 391 -12.82 -2.41 -14.36
CA VAL A 391 -13.85 -2.92 -13.45
C VAL A 391 -13.20 -3.87 -12.43
N ASP A 392 -13.63 -3.80 -11.16
CA ASP A 392 -13.13 -4.62 -10.05
C ASP A 392 -11.58 -4.62 -9.89
N ASN A 393 -10.94 -3.44 -10.06
CA ASN A 393 -9.48 -3.28 -9.93
C ASN A 393 -8.68 -4.23 -10.85
N GLY A 394 -9.24 -4.57 -12.02
CA GLY A 394 -8.62 -5.52 -12.95
C GLY A 394 -8.52 -6.96 -12.41
N GLY A 395 -9.31 -7.32 -11.39
CA GLY A 395 -9.22 -8.61 -10.70
C GLY A 395 -8.08 -8.69 -9.68
N CYS A 396 -7.39 -7.58 -9.38
CA CYS A 396 -6.31 -7.56 -8.41
C CYS A 396 -6.83 -7.35 -6.98
N SER A 397 -6.36 -8.19 -6.07
CA SER A 397 -6.67 -8.12 -4.62
C SER A 397 -6.23 -6.82 -3.93
N GLN A 398 -5.17 -6.16 -4.42
CA GLN A 398 -4.62 -4.94 -3.84
C GLN A 398 -4.30 -3.91 -4.90
N LEU A 399 -3.15 -4.00 -5.57
CA LEU A 399 -2.71 -3.01 -6.56
C LEU A 399 -2.82 -3.60 -7.96
N CYS A 400 -3.33 -2.78 -8.87
CA CYS A 400 -3.37 -3.07 -10.29
C CYS A 400 -2.47 -2.08 -11.01
N VAL A 401 -1.42 -2.57 -11.69
CA VAL A 401 -0.40 -1.78 -12.35
C VAL A 401 -0.55 -1.93 -13.86
N LEU A 402 -0.79 -0.81 -14.55
CA LEU A 402 -0.89 -0.78 -16.01
C LEU A 402 0.49 -0.97 -16.64
N ASN A 403 0.69 -2.08 -17.33
CA ASN A 403 1.86 -2.33 -18.17
C ASN A 403 1.73 -1.66 -19.54
N ASN A 404 0.50 -1.55 -20.06
CA ASN A 404 0.16 -0.89 -21.32
C ASN A 404 -1.34 -0.52 -21.32
N PRO A 405 -1.85 0.28 -22.28
CA PRO A 405 -3.26 0.72 -22.31
C PRO A 405 -4.33 -0.40 -22.31
N VAL A 406 -3.91 -1.66 -22.53
CA VAL A 406 -4.78 -2.84 -22.64
C VAL A 406 -4.34 -3.98 -21.71
N SER A 407 -3.25 -3.83 -20.95
CA SER A 407 -2.70 -4.91 -20.10
C SER A 407 -2.25 -4.37 -18.75
N TRP A 408 -2.54 -5.12 -17.69
CA TRP A 408 -2.18 -4.80 -16.32
C TRP A 408 -1.64 -6.04 -15.60
N GLU A 409 -0.91 -5.81 -14.51
CA GLU A 409 -0.42 -6.83 -13.59
C GLU A 409 -0.82 -6.49 -12.16
N CYS A 410 -0.97 -7.51 -11.31
CA CYS A 410 -1.30 -7.29 -9.92
C CYS A 410 -0.03 -7.23 -9.06
N GLU A 411 -0.01 -6.26 -8.14
CA GLU A 411 1.05 -6.12 -7.15
C GLU A 411 0.45 -6.08 -5.74
N CYS A 412 1.29 -6.44 -4.77
CA CYS A 412 0.91 -6.47 -3.36
C CYS A 412 1.60 -5.35 -2.57
N LEU A 413 0.87 -4.81 -1.61
CA LEU A 413 1.34 -3.85 -0.64
C LEU A 413 2.38 -4.48 0.30
N PRO A 414 3.28 -3.69 0.91
CA PRO A 414 4.28 -4.22 1.84
C PRO A 414 3.66 -5.06 2.96
N GLY A 415 4.26 -6.22 3.22
CA GLY A 415 3.70 -7.19 4.17
C GLY A 415 2.69 -8.16 3.54
N TYR A 416 2.47 -8.11 2.22
CA TYR A 416 1.69 -9.10 1.47
C TYR A 416 2.54 -9.75 0.37
N GLN A 417 2.19 -10.98 0.01
CA GLN A 417 2.82 -11.76 -1.07
C GLN A 417 1.79 -12.12 -2.12
N LEU A 418 2.18 -11.95 -3.38
CA LEU A 418 1.36 -12.31 -4.53
C LEU A 418 1.27 -13.83 -4.61
N GLN A 419 0.04 -14.32 -4.68
CA GLN A 419 -0.27 -15.73 -4.81
C GLN A 419 0.07 -16.25 -6.21
N HIS A 420 0.11 -17.58 -6.36
CA HIS A 420 0.46 -18.23 -7.62
C HIS A 420 -0.49 -17.90 -8.78
N ASP A 421 -1.72 -17.47 -8.47
CA ASP A 421 -2.71 -16.99 -9.43
C ASP A 421 -2.36 -15.62 -10.06
N GLY A 422 -1.36 -14.92 -9.53
CA GLY A 422 -0.96 -13.60 -10.02
C GLY A 422 -1.99 -12.49 -9.79
N GLN A 423 -2.97 -12.71 -8.91
CA GLN A 423 -4.08 -11.78 -8.65
C GLN A 423 -4.30 -11.52 -7.16
N HIS A 424 -4.18 -12.55 -6.32
CA HIS A 424 -4.49 -12.46 -4.89
C HIS A 424 -3.23 -12.18 -4.05
N CYS A 425 -3.40 -11.42 -2.97
CA CYS A 425 -2.33 -10.99 -2.09
C CYS A 425 -2.62 -11.50 -0.69
N SER A 426 -1.78 -12.41 -0.19
CA SER A 426 -1.90 -12.92 1.18
C SER A 426 -0.94 -12.22 2.13
N ALA A 427 -1.36 -12.06 3.38
CA ALA A 427 -0.53 -11.52 4.42
C ALA A 427 0.75 -12.36 4.62
N SER A 428 1.89 -11.67 4.69
CA SER A 428 3.17 -12.25 5.05
C SER A 428 3.32 -12.27 6.57
N GLY A 429 3.80 -13.38 7.12
CA GLY A 429 4.11 -13.50 8.55
C GLY A 429 3.39 -14.68 9.22
N PRO A 430 3.00 -14.55 10.50
CA PRO A 430 2.29 -15.61 11.21
C PRO A 430 0.91 -15.85 10.59
N ARG A 431 0.38 -17.07 10.71
CA ARG A 431 -0.96 -17.37 10.21
C ARG A 431 -2.00 -16.48 10.89
N PRO A 432 -2.86 -15.78 10.14
CA PRO A 432 -3.92 -14.96 10.72
C PRO A 432 -5.02 -15.84 11.32
N PHE A 433 -5.65 -15.35 12.38
CA PHE A 433 -6.79 -16.03 13.01
C PHE A 433 -7.83 -15.01 13.51
N LEU A 434 -9.02 -15.50 13.80
CA LEU A 434 -10.14 -14.72 14.33
C LEU A 434 -10.23 -14.92 15.84
N LEU A 435 -10.43 -13.81 16.54
CA LEU A 435 -10.84 -13.79 17.93
C LEU A 435 -12.27 -13.28 18.00
N PHE A 436 -13.16 -13.97 18.70
CA PHE A 436 -14.55 -13.54 18.80
C PHE A 436 -15.15 -13.79 20.18
N ALA A 437 -16.05 -12.89 20.59
CA ALA A 437 -16.85 -13.04 21.80
C ALA A 437 -18.03 -13.95 21.50
N ASN A 438 -18.26 -14.97 22.32
CA ASN A 438 -19.36 -15.92 22.15
C ASN A 438 -20.31 -15.89 23.36
N SER A 439 -20.64 -14.66 23.78
CA SER A 439 -21.51 -14.32 24.92
C SER A 439 -20.95 -14.71 26.29
N GLN A 440 -20.56 -15.95 26.52
CA GLN A 440 -20.06 -16.41 27.83
C GLN A 440 -18.56 -16.72 27.84
N ASP A 441 -17.93 -16.75 26.67
CA ASP A 441 -16.51 -17.00 26.52
C ASP A 441 -15.95 -16.17 25.35
N ILE A 442 -14.61 -16.14 25.26
CA ILE A 442 -13.89 -15.62 24.10
C ILE A 442 -13.15 -16.80 23.47
N ARG A 443 -13.32 -16.98 22.15
CA ARG A 443 -12.76 -18.10 21.40
C ARG A 443 -11.84 -17.62 20.29
N ARG A 444 -10.90 -18.48 19.92
CA ARG A 444 -10.06 -18.30 18.72
C ARG A 444 -10.37 -19.37 17.68
N ILE A 445 -10.18 -19.03 16.41
CA ILE A 445 -10.34 -19.93 15.29
C ILE A 445 -9.55 -19.44 14.07
N ASN A 446 -8.93 -20.34 13.32
CA ASN A 446 -8.27 -20.01 12.06
C ASN A 446 -9.30 -19.78 10.94
N PHE A 447 -8.87 -19.20 9.83
CA PHE A 447 -9.76 -18.88 8.70
C PHE A 447 -10.33 -20.11 7.98
N ASP A 448 -9.65 -21.26 8.08
CA ASP A 448 -10.09 -22.55 7.55
C ASP A 448 -11.02 -23.32 8.51
N GLY A 449 -11.26 -22.79 9.71
CA GLY A 449 -12.03 -23.44 10.76
C GLY A 449 -11.21 -24.32 11.71
N THR A 450 -9.89 -24.42 11.52
CA THR A 450 -9.00 -25.15 12.42
C THR A 450 -8.66 -24.33 13.69
N ASP A 451 -7.99 -24.96 14.67
CA ASP A 451 -7.57 -24.31 15.92
C ASP A 451 -8.72 -23.67 16.73
N TYR A 452 -9.90 -24.30 16.68
CA TYR A 452 -11.07 -23.82 17.40
C TYR A 452 -11.07 -24.26 18.86
N HIS A 453 -10.92 -23.30 19.77
CA HIS A 453 -11.07 -23.54 21.22
C HIS A 453 -11.28 -22.23 21.97
N THR A 454 -11.62 -22.40 23.24
CA THR A 454 -11.85 -21.30 24.18
C THR A 454 -10.55 -20.75 24.73
N VAL A 455 -10.37 -19.42 24.63
CA VAL A 455 -9.23 -18.69 25.18
C VAL A 455 -9.53 -18.24 26.61
N LEU A 456 -10.77 -17.80 26.86
CA LEU A 456 -11.20 -17.28 28.16
C LEU A 456 -12.64 -17.73 28.48
N GLU A 457 -12.82 -18.39 29.63
CA GLU A 457 -14.12 -18.91 30.11
C GLU A 457 -14.45 -18.54 31.57
N ARG A 458 -13.44 -18.41 32.44
CA ARG A 458 -13.66 -18.28 33.90
C ARG A 458 -14.18 -16.89 34.27
N GLN A 459 -15.20 -16.82 35.12
CA GLN A 459 -15.80 -15.56 35.63
C GLN A 459 -16.18 -14.58 34.51
N MET A 460 -16.79 -15.09 33.46
CA MET A 460 -17.26 -14.28 32.34
C MET A 460 -18.73 -13.89 32.54
N GLY A 461 -18.99 -12.59 32.73
CA GLY A 461 -20.30 -12.01 32.44
C GLY A 461 -20.53 -11.95 30.93
N ARG A 462 -21.74 -11.57 30.49
CA ARG A 462 -22.06 -11.51 29.05
C ARG A 462 -21.12 -10.54 28.29
N VAL A 463 -20.24 -11.07 27.43
CA VAL A 463 -19.29 -10.31 26.60
C VAL A 463 -19.89 -10.08 25.22
N LEU A 464 -20.03 -8.81 24.83
CA LEU A 464 -20.54 -8.42 23.50
C LEU A 464 -19.53 -7.67 22.66
N ALA A 465 -18.63 -6.92 23.29
CA ALA A 465 -17.59 -6.13 22.63
C ALA A 465 -16.21 -6.65 22.97
N LEU A 466 -15.34 -6.70 21.96
CA LEU A 466 -13.91 -6.92 22.12
C LEU A 466 -13.15 -6.17 21.02
N ASP A 467 -11.90 -5.82 21.30
CA ASP A 467 -10.91 -5.37 20.32
C ASP A 467 -9.49 -5.70 20.83
N TYR A 468 -8.49 -5.58 19.97
CA TYR A 468 -7.12 -6.01 20.21
C TYR A 468 -6.11 -4.87 20.07
N ASP A 469 -5.10 -4.88 20.95
CA ASP A 469 -3.92 -4.04 20.86
C ASP A 469 -2.71 -4.83 20.32
N PRO A 470 -2.23 -4.53 19.09
CA PRO A 470 -1.06 -5.19 18.50
C PRO A 470 0.27 -4.90 19.20
N VAL A 471 0.35 -3.81 19.96
CA VAL A 471 1.62 -3.38 20.57
C VAL A 471 1.89 -4.14 21.87
N GLU A 472 0.91 -4.24 22.76
CA GLU A 472 1.03 -5.02 24.01
C GLU A 472 0.60 -6.48 23.86
N SER A 473 0.05 -6.86 22.71
CA SER A 473 -0.59 -8.15 22.48
C SER A 473 -1.69 -8.47 23.50
N LYS A 474 -2.54 -7.47 23.80
CA LYS A 474 -3.66 -7.59 24.75
C LYS A 474 -5.01 -7.49 24.08
N ILE A 475 -5.94 -8.31 24.55
CA ILE A 475 -7.37 -8.29 24.20
C ILE A 475 -8.07 -7.41 25.21
N TYR A 476 -8.87 -6.45 24.74
CA TYR A 476 -9.78 -5.65 25.55
C TYR A 476 -11.20 -6.15 25.32
N PHE A 477 -11.98 -6.32 26.37
CA PHE A 477 -13.35 -6.84 26.27
C PHE A 477 -14.27 -6.26 27.34
N ALA A 478 -15.52 -6.03 26.97
CA ALA A 478 -16.52 -5.41 27.84
C ALA A 478 -17.57 -6.42 28.29
N HIS A 479 -17.83 -6.44 29.59
CA HIS A 479 -18.88 -7.26 30.19
C HIS A 479 -20.14 -6.43 30.39
N THR A 480 -21.21 -6.80 29.68
CA THR A 480 -22.53 -6.17 29.82
C THR A 480 -23.25 -6.59 31.11
N GLY A 481 -23.05 -7.82 31.56
CA GLY A 481 -23.65 -8.31 32.81
C GLY A 481 -22.94 -7.80 34.07
N LEU A 482 -21.62 -7.63 34.00
CA LEU A 482 -20.79 -7.22 35.14
C LEU A 482 -20.47 -5.72 35.13
N LYS A 483 -20.74 -5.02 34.02
CA LYS A 483 -20.59 -3.57 33.87
C LYS A 483 -19.16 -3.08 34.10
N TRP A 484 -18.21 -3.79 33.51
CA TRP A 484 -16.80 -3.42 33.52
C TRP A 484 -16.14 -3.71 32.17
N ILE A 485 -14.97 -3.10 31.94
CA ILE A 485 -14.09 -3.40 30.83
C ILE A 485 -12.81 -3.98 31.40
N GLU A 486 -12.35 -5.08 30.84
CA GLU A 486 -11.14 -5.79 31.25
C GLU A 486 -10.21 -5.96 30.05
N ARG A 487 -8.94 -6.29 30.35
CA ARG A 487 -7.98 -6.73 29.35
C ARG A 487 -7.21 -7.96 29.82
N ALA A 488 -6.75 -8.76 28.87
CA ALA A 488 -5.93 -9.95 29.10
C ALA A 488 -4.96 -10.17 27.94
N ASN A 489 -3.97 -11.03 28.11
CA ASN A 489 -3.09 -11.46 27.02
C ASN A 489 -3.86 -12.33 26.01
N LEU A 490 -3.31 -12.51 24.80
CA LEU A 490 -3.93 -13.34 23.75
C LEU A 490 -4.18 -14.81 24.13
N ASP A 491 -3.47 -15.33 25.13
CA ASP A 491 -3.65 -16.67 25.69
C ASP A 491 -4.61 -16.70 26.89
N GLY A 492 -5.20 -15.55 27.24
CA GLY A 492 -6.08 -15.38 28.40
C GLY A 492 -5.36 -15.14 29.74
N SER A 493 -4.03 -15.11 29.77
CA SER A 493 -3.25 -14.81 30.97
C SER A 493 -3.27 -13.32 31.33
N GLU A 494 -2.76 -12.96 32.52
CA GLU A 494 -2.64 -11.58 33.00
C GLU A 494 -3.91 -10.72 32.86
N ARG A 495 -5.04 -11.29 33.26
CA ARG A 495 -6.32 -10.58 33.27
C ARG A 495 -6.33 -9.46 34.30
N GLU A 496 -6.74 -8.28 33.88
CA GLU A 496 -6.82 -7.08 34.71
C GLU A 496 -8.04 -6.21 34.35
N GLY A 497 -8.62 -5.55 35.35
CA GLY A 497 -9.73 -4.61 35.16
C GLY A 497 -9.23 -3.24 34.71
N VAL A 498 -9.87 -2.67 33.69
CA VAL A 498 -9.55 -1.37 33.10
C VAL A 498 -10.55 -0.31 33.57
N ILE A 499 -11.85 -0.57 33.41
CA ILE A 499 -12.94 0.29 33.88
C ILE A 499 -13.87 -0.55 34.74
N SER A 500 -14.08 -0.17 36.00
CA SER A 500 -14.81 -0.99 36.97
C SER A 500 -16.16 -0.43 37.42
N ASN A 501 -16.49 0.81 37.06
CA ASN A 501 -17.70 1.51 37.51
C ASN A 501 -18.33 2.35 36.38
N ASP A 502 -19.55 2.83 36.61
CA ASP A 502 -20.27 3.77 35.73
C ASP A 502 -20.40 3.29 34.28
N LEU A 503 -20.64 1.99 34.10
CA LEU A 503 -21.02 1.38 32.83
C LEU A 503 -22.42 0.77 32.98
N ASP A 504 -23.19 0.74 31.90
CA ASP A 504 -24.47 0.02 31.87
C ASP A 504 -24.45 -1.08 30.81
N LEU A 505 -24.36 -0.73 29.53
CA LEU A 505 -24.38 -1.70 28.42
C LEU A 505 -23.34 -1.35 27.35
N PRO A 506 -22.05 -1.60 27.62
CA PRO A 506 -20.99 -1.41 26.64
C PRO A 506 -21.10 -2.44 25.51
N GLU A 507 -21.59 -2.03 24.34
CA GLU A 507 -21.85 -2.92 23.19
C GLU A 507 -20.79 -2.81 22.07
N GLY A 508 -19.89 -1.81 22.13
CA GLY A 508 -18.76 -1.67 21.21
C GLY A 508 -17.50 -1.16 21.90
N LEU A 509 -16.35 -1.58 21.37
CA LEU A 509 -15.01 -1.22 21.84
C LEU A 509 -14.11 -0.94 20.63
N ALA A 510 -13.29 0.09 20.72
CA ALA A 510 -12.25 0.39 19.75
C ALA A 510 -10.96 0.81 20.46
N VAL A 511 -9.88 0.12 20.13
CA VAL A 511 -8.52 0.40 20.60
C VAL A 511 -7.83 1.26 19.55
N ASP A 512 -7.35 2.44 19.95
CA ASP A 512 -6.41 3.25 19.17
C ASP A 512 -4.99 2.84 19.55
N TRP A 513 -4.43 1.96 18.72
CA TRP A 513 -3.12 1.36 18.96
C TRP A 513 -1.96 2.35 18.74
N ILE A 514 -2.19 3.44 18.01
CA ILE A 514 -1.19 4.49 17.71
C ILE A 514 -1.15 5.50 18.85
N ASN A 515 -2.29 6.12 19.18
CA ASN A 515 -2.38 7.15 20.21
C ASN A 515 -2.58 6.59 21.62
N ARG A 516 -2.63 5.26 21.75
CA ARG A 516 -2.75 4.50 23.02
C ARG A 516 -4.00 4.87 23.81
N LYS A 517 -5.15 4.94 23.12
CA LYS A 517 -6.47 5.25 23.71
C LYS A 517 -7.45 4.10 23.57
N LEU A 518 -8.41 4.03 24.48
CA LEU A 518 -9.54 3.11 24.45
C LEU A 518 -10.84 3.90 24.29
N TYR A 519 -11.70 3.50 23.37
CA TYR A 519 -13.02 4.07 23.13
C TYR A 519 -14.11 3.01 23.29
N TRP A 520 -15.25 3.39 23.84
CA TRP A 520 -16.41 2.50 23.92
C TRP A 520 -17.73 3.23 23.77
N THR A 521 -18.72 2.48 23.30
CA THR A 521 -20.11 2.90 23.20
C THR A 521 -20.91 2.25 24.31
N ASP A 522 -21.63 3.06 25.10
CA ASP A 522 -22.54 2.54 26.11
C ASP A 522 -23.99 2.78 25.70
N ARG A 523 -24.70 1.70 25.37
CA ARG A 523 -26.10 1.76 24.95
C ARG A 523 -27.03 2.16 26.08
N GLY A 524 -26.70 1.75 27.31
CA GLY A 524 -27.54 2.00 28.47
C GLY A 524 -27.47 3.44 28.92
N LEU A 525 -26.28 4.03 28.84
CA LEU A 525 -26.04 5.45 29.14
C LEU A 525 -26.29 6.38 27.94
N SER A 526 -26.41 5.84 26.72
CA SER A 526 -26.58 6.60 25.48
C SER A 526 -25.40 7.53 25.16
N HIS A 527 -24.17 7.15 25.53
CA HIS A 527 -22.99 8.00 25.42
C HIS A 527 -21.80 7.24 24.81
N ILE A 528 -20.81 8.00 24.32
CA ILE A 528 -19.52 7.48 23.86
C ILE A 528 -18.43 8.09 24.74
N GLU A 529 -17.51 7.24 25.17
CA GLU A 529 -16.48 7.60 26.12
C GLU A 529 -15.10 7.16 25.64
N LYS A 530 -14.06 7.77 26.22
CA LYS A 530 -12.66 7.44 25.97
C LYS A 530 -11.85 7.38 27.25
N SER A 531 -10.71 6.71 27.20
CA SER A 531 -9.68 6.71 28.25
C SER A 531 -8.30 6.37 27.66
N GLU A 532 -7.26 6.45 28.49
CA GLU A 532 -5.99 5.77 28.21
C GLU A 532 -6.22 4.24 28.22
N LEU A 533 -5.33 3.46 27.59
CA LEU A 533 -5.43 1.98 27.58
C LEU A 533 -5.42 1.31 28.97
N ASN A 534 -4.96 2.01 30.01
CA ASN A 534 -5.01 1.55 31.40
C ASN A 534 -6.24 2.04 32.17
N GLY A 535 -7.21 2.68 31.51
CA GLY A 535 -8.45 3.20 32.08
C GLY A 535 -8.32 4.57 32.73
N MET A 536 -7.12 5.14 32.84
CA MET A 536 -6.94 6.50 33.37
C MET A 536 -7.44 7.56 32.40
N ARG A 537 -7.67 8.78 32.93
CA ARG A 537 -8.15 9.95 32.14
C ARG A 537 -9.41 9.64 31.32
N ARG A 538 -10.37 8.97 31.98
CA ARG A 538 -11.70 8.71 31.43
C ARG A 538 -12.44 10.02 31.17
N GLU A 539 -13.05 10.13 29.99
CA GLU A 539 -13.80 11.28 29.53
C GLU A 539 -14.99 10.85 28.68
N VAL A 540 -16.13 11.53 28.85
CA VAL A 540 -17.31 11.34 27.99
C VAL A 540 -17.22 12.33 26.83
N ILE A 541 -17.13 11.84 25.60
CA ILE A 541 -16.89 12.66 24.41
C ILE A 541 -18.15 12.95 23.59
N ILE A 542 -19.17 12.09 23.68
CA ILE A 542 -20.45 12.30 22.99
C ILE A 542 -21.59 11.93 23.93
N THR A 543 -22.50 12.88 24.18
CA THR A 543 -23.69 12.68 25.03
C THR A 543 -24.99 13.05 24.33
N GLU A 544 -24.99 14.11 23.53
CA GLU A 544 -26.20 14.63 22.90
C GLU A 544 -26.54 13.87 21.62
N GLY A 545 -27.83 13.71 21.33
CA GLY A 545 -28.31 13.14 20.07
C GLY A 545 -28.09 11.64 19.90
N VAL A 546 -27.14 11.01 20.58
CA VAL A 546 -26.93 9.54 20.58
C VAL A 546 -27.98 8.85 21.45
N ASN A 547 -28.54 7.73 20.99
CA ASN A 547 -29.59 7.01 21.71
C ASN A 547 -29.24 5.54 21.93
N LYS A 548 -28.91 4.79 20.87
CA LYS A 548 -28.49 3.39 20.98
C LYS A 548 -27.21 3.12 20.20
N PRO A 549 -26.08 3.68 20.65
CA PRO A 549 -24.80 3.45 20.01
C PRO A 549 -24.42 1.97 20.17
N ARG A 550 -23.82 1.37 19.14
CA ARG A 550 -23.39 -0.04 19.15
C ARG A 550 -21.99 -0.21 18.61
N GLY A 551 -21.82 -0.33 17.30
CA GLY A 551 -20.51 -0.53 16.69
C GLY A 551 -19.69 0.76 16.78
N ILE A 552 -18.39 0.64 17.04
CA ILE A 552 -17.45 1.76 17.01
C ILE A 552 -16.12 1.29 16.44
N VAL A 553 -15.49 2.13 15.64
CA VAL A 553 -14.16 1.91 15.06
C VAL A 553 -13.40 3.22 15.02
N VAL A 554 -12.09 3.15 15.24
CA VAL A 554 -11.19 4.30 15.20
C VAL A 554 -10.32 4.24 13.96
N HIS A 555 -10.11 5.39 13.33
CA HIS A 555 -9.09 5.57 12.31
C HIS A 555 -8.00 6.50 12.87
N PRO A 556 -6.90 5.94 13.41
CA PRO A 556 -5.90 6.74 14.11
C PRO A 556 -5.21 7.80 13.24
N LEU A 557 -4.88 7.45 11.99
CA LEU A 557 -4.20 8.36 11.05
C LEU A 557 -5.10 9.52 10.58
N ALA A 558 -6.36 9.23 10.23
CA ALA A 558 -7.36 10.24 9.92
C ALA A 558 -7.84 11.02 11.16
N LYS A 559 -7.46 10.58 12.38
CA LYS A 559 -7.92 11.12 13.67
C LYS A 559 -9.45 11.21 13.78
N ARG A 560 -10.14 10.16 13.31
CA ARG A 560 -11.61 10.08 13.34
C ARG A 560 -12.13 8.83 14.03
N LEU A 561 -13.28 8.98 14.68
CA LEU A 561 -14.12 7.90 15.18
C LEU A 561 -15.31 7.72 14.24
N PHE A 562 -15.77 6.47 14.10
CA PHE A 562 -16.99 6.11 13.40
C PHE A 562 -17.82 5.19 14.28
N TRP A 563 -19.13 5.40 14.34
CA TRP A 563 -20.01 4.55 15.12
C TRP A 563 -21.37 4.36 14.46
N THR A 564 -22.06 3.29 14.86
CA THR A 564 -23.44 3.01 14.50
C THR A 564 -24.38 3.34 15.66
N ASP A 565 -25.50 3.98 15.36
CA ASP A 565 -26.60 4.22 16.29
C ASP A 565 -27.88 3.63 15.67
N TRP A 566 -28.53 2.71 16.38
CA TRP A 566 -29.78 2.07 15.93
C TRP A 566 -30.99 2.54 16.74
N GLY A 567 -30.89 3.70 17.40
CA GLY A 567 -31.98 4.31 18.14
C GLY A 567 -33.15 4.76 17.25
N ASP A 568 -33.95 5.68 17.75
CA ASP A 568 -35.18 6.12 17.04
C ASP A 568 -34.90 6.73 15.66
N LYS A 569 -33.67 7.22 15.45
CA LYS A 569 -33.15 7.70 14.16
C LYS A 569 -31.88 6.93 13.81
N PRO A 570 -31.99 5.75 13.18
CA PRO A 570 -30.83 4.91 12.86
C PRO A 570 -29.87 5.63 11.91
N ARG A 571 -28.58 5.65 12.27
CA ARG A 571 -27.55 6.36 11.52
C ARG A 571 -26.15 5.83 11.80
N ILE A 572 -25.25 6.15 10.88
CA ILE A 572 -23.80 5.98 11.03
C ILE A 572 -23.20 7.38 11.07
N GLU A 573 -22.35 7.62 12.05
CA GLU A 573 -21.82 8.94 12.35
C GLU A 573 -20.32 8.91 12.51
N SER A 574 -19.70 10.09 12.43
CA SER A 574 -18.27 10.27 12.62
C SER A 574 -17.95 11.54 13.38
N SER A 575 -16.86 11.56 14.13
CA SER A 575 -16.32 12.74 14.82
C SER A 575 -14.79 12.70 14.81
N SER A 576 -14.15 13.75 15.28
CA SER A 576 -12.76 13.69 15.73
C SER A 576 -12.58 12.70 16.89
N LEU A 577 -11.34 12.34 17.21
CA LEU A 577 -11.00 11.53 18.40
C LEU A 577 -11.44 12.17 19.72
N GLU A 578 -11.61 13.50 19.74
CA GLU A 578 -12.02 14.24 20.93
C GLU A 578 -13.55 14.41 21.03
N GLY A 579 -14.31 13.97 20.02
CA GLY A 579 -15.77 14.12 19.94
C GLY A 579 -16.25 15.36 19.18
N ASP A 580 -15.34 16.28 18.86
CA ASP A 580 -15.63 17.48 18.06
C ASP A 580 -15.92 17.15 16.58
N GLY A 581 -16.59 18.06 15.88
CA GLY A 581 -16.80 17.98 14.42
C GLY A 581 -17.61 16.77 13.96
N ARG A 582 -18.71 16.53 14.66
CA ARG A 582 -19.63 15.42 14.42
C ARG A 582 -20.39 15.57 13.10
N LEU A 583 -20.32 14.54 12.26
CA LEU A 583 -21.05 14.40 11.00
C LEU A 583 -21.90 13.13 10.97
N VAL A 584 -23.03 13.21 10.27
CA VAL A 584 -23.87 12.06 9.94
C VAL A 584 -23.44 11.53 8.56
N VAL A 585 -22.80 10.37 8.54
CA VAL A 585 -22.26 9.73 7.33
C VAL A 585 -23.38 9.05 6.55
N ILE A 586 -24.24 8.29 7.24
CA ILE A 586 -25.37 7.59 6.61
C ILE A 586 -26.60 7.71 7.51
N SER A 587 -27.73 8.10 6.94
CA SER A 587 -29.02 8.24 7.64
C SER A 587 -30.20 7.56 6.93
N THR A 588 -29.97 7.02 5.72
CA THR A 588 -31.02 6.47 4.87
C THR A 588 -30.93 4.95 4.79
N ASN A 589 -32.09 4.30 4.67
CA ASN A 589 -32.18 2.84 4.50
C ASN A 589 -31.39 2.06 5.56
N LEU A 590 -31.43 2.52 6.81
CA LEU A 590 -30.88 1.84 7.99
C LEU A 590 -32.03 1.49 8.93
N VAL A 591 -31.98 0.31 9.51
CA VAL A 591 -32.96 -0.15 10.49
C VAL A 591 -32.25 -0.51 11.78
N TRP A 592 -31.41 -1.55 11.77
CA TRP A 592 -30.58 -1.93 12.93
C TRP A 592 -29.10 -2.02 12.54
N PRO A 593 -28.45 -0.88 12.22
CA PRO A 593 -27.02 -0.86 11.99
C PRO A 593 -26.30 -1.39 13.23
N SER A 594 -25.42 -2.36 13.03
CA SER A 594 -24.78 -3.11 14.11
C SER A 594 -23.26 -2.97 14.05
N GLY A 595 -22.55 -3.94 13.50
CA GLY A 595 -21.10 -3.92 13.38
C GLY A 595 -20.62 -2.91 12.34
N ILE A 596 -19.43 -2.36 12.58
CA ILE A 596 -18.73 -1.43 11.68
C ILE A 596 -17.23 -1.71 11.71
N THR A 597 -16.56 -1.60 10.56
CA THR A 597 -15.11 -1.78 10.44
C THR A 597 -14.57 -0.94 9.28
N ILE A 598 -13.24 -0.79 9.21
CA ILE A 598 -12.55 0.01 8.19
C ILE A 598 -11.54 -0.88 7.46
N ASP A 599 -11.55 -0.83 6.12
CA ASP A 599 -10.40 -1.25 5.32
C ASP A 599 -9.36 -0.13 5.34
N TYR A 600 -8.40 -0.20 6.26
CA TYR A 600 -7.37 0.83 6.44
C TYR A 600 -6.43 0.98 5.23
N LEU A 601 -6.44 0.02 4.30
CA LEU A 601 -5.65 0.13 3.07
C LEU A 601 -6.38 0.94 2.00
N ARG A 602 -7.71 1.04 2.09
CA ARG A 602 -8.56 1.68 1.06
C ARG A 602 -9.37 2.85 1.54
N ASP A 603 -9.34 3.14 2.84
CA ASP A 603 -10.24 4.09 3.47
C ASP A 603 -11.70 3.82 3.06
N LYS A 604 -12.15 2.58 3.26
CA LYS A 604 -13.54 2.16 3.04
C LYS A 604 -14.18 1.72 4.34
N LEU A 605 -15.44 2.12 4.52
CA LEU A 605 -16.26 1.76 5.66
C LEU A 605 -17.14 0.57 5.31
N TYR A 606 -17.17 -0.44 6.18
CA TYR A 606 -18.02 -1.61 6.04
C TYR A 606 -18.90 -1.73 7.27
N TRP A 607 -20.19 -2.01 7.09
CA TRP A 607 -21.11 -2.22 8.20
C TRP A 607 -22.15 -3.28 7.88
N CYS A 608 -22.81 -3.77 8.93
CA CYS A 608 -23.91 -4.70 8.80
C CYS A 608 -25.20 -4.13 9.39
N ASP A 609 -26.34 -4.49 8.79
CA ASP A 609 -27.66 -4.19 9.33
C ASP A 609 -28.37 -5.50 9.72
N ALA A 610 -28.57 -5.67 11.03
CA ALA A 610 -29.10 -6.88 11.61
C ALA A 610 -30.56 -7.16 11.23
N LYS A 611 -31.35 -6.13 10.93
CA LYS A 611 -32.77 -6.28 10.57
C LYS A 611 -32.95 -6.49 9.08
N LYS A 612 -32.20 -5.75 8.28
CA LYS A 612 -32.23 -5.86 6.82
C LYS A 612 -31.51 -7.11 6.30
N SER A 613 -30.65 -7.73 7.12
CA SER A 613 -29.86 -8.91 6.72
C SER A 613 -28.93 -8.60 5.54
N VAL A 614 -28.14 -7.52 5.69
CA VAL A 614 -27.21 -7.04 4.65
C VAL A 614 -25.86 -6.66 5.24
N ILE A 615 -24.82 -6.81 4.41
CA ILE A 615 -23.51 -6.19 4.57
C ILE A 615 -23.38 -5.11 3.49
N GLU A 616 -23.07 -3.89 3.90
CA GLU A 616 -22.93 -2.74 3.02
C GLU A 616 -21.54 -2.12 3.19
N MET A 617 -21.09 -1.42 2.14
CA MET A 617 -19.82 -0.68 2.11
C MET A 617 -20.04 0.73 1.57
N SER A 618 -19.13 1.64 1.91
CA SER A 618 -19.03 2.98 1.32
C SER A 618 -17.60 3.48 1.44
N ASP A 619 -17.31 4.62 0.80
CA ASP A 619 -16.24 5.48 1.25
C ASP A 619 -16.47 5.91 2.70
N LEU A 620 -15.42 6.32 3.38
CA LEU A 620 -15.58 6.76 4.77
C LEU A 620 -16.57 7.94 4.90
N ASP A 621 -16.81 8.70 3.82
CA ASP A 621 -17.72 9.87 3.74
C ASP A 621 -19.18 9.47 3.51
N GLY A 622 -19.43 8.18 3.27
CA GLY A 622 -20.74 7.64 2.93
C GLY A 622 -21.04 7.64 1.44
N SER A 623 -20.17 8.21 0.60
CA SER A 623 -20.26 8.14 -0.86
C SER A 623 -19.92 6.75 -1.37
N ASN A 624 -20.22 6.48 -2.66
CA ASN A 624 -20.01 5.18 -3.30
C ASN A 624 -20.57 3.99 -2.48
N ARG A 625 -21.73 4.22 -1.84
CA ARG A 625 -22.41 3.20 -1.03
C ARG A 625 -22.92 2.06 -1.90
N ARG A 626 -22.53 0.83 -1.55
CA ARG A 626 -22.90 -0.40 -2.24
C ARG A 626 -23.34 -1.49 -1.25
N ILE A 627 -24.35 -2.27 -1.62
CA ILE A 627 -24.71 -3.51 -0.92
C ILE A 627 -23.73 -4.59 -1.39
N LEU A 628 -22.92 -5.11 -0.47
CA LEU A 628 -21.94 -6.15 -0.77
C LEU A 628 -22.60 -7.54 -0.74
N ALA A 629 -23.33 -7.84 0.33
CA ALA A 629 -24.02 -9.12 0.48
C ALA A 629 -25.43 -8.92 1.04
N GLN A 630 -26.39 -9.63 0.45
CA GLN A 630 -27.80 -9.61 0.82
C GLN A 630 -28.40 -11.01 0.69
N ASN A 631 -29.44 -11.29 1.47
CA ASN A 631 -30.11 -12.60 1.60
C ASN A 631 -29.17 -13.65 2.22
N GLU A 632 -29.64 -14.48 3.16
CA GLU A 632 -28.83 -15.51 3.86
C GLU A 632 -27.63 -15.01 4.70
N VAL A 633 -27.49 -13.68 4.89
CA VAL A 633 -26.56 -13.06 5.87
C VAL A 633 -27.01 -13.33 7.32
N GLY A 634 -28.29 -13.69 7.50
CA GLY A 634 -28.87 -13.99 8.81
C GLY A 634 -29.11 -12.73 9.62
N ARG A 635 -28.70 -12.72 10.88
CA ARG A 635 -28.80 -11.56 11.78
C ARG A 635 -27.38 -11.16 12.18
N PRO A 636 -26.67 -10.38 11.33
CA PRO A 636 -25.28 -10.05 11.56
C PRO A 636 -25.12 -9.14 12.79
N PHE A 637 -24.09 -9.37 13.61
CA PHE A 637 -23.80 -8.53 14.78
C PHE A 637 -22.54 -7.69 14.63
N ALA A 638 -21.40 -8.31 14.27
CA ALA A 638 -20.13 -7.62 14.04
C ALA A 638 -19.57 -7.96 12.66
N VAL A 639 -18.67 -7.11 12.17
CA VAL A 639 -17.98 -7.26 10.89
C VAL A 639 -16.49 -6.94 11.07
N ALA A 640 -15.62 -7.68 10.40
CA ALA A 640 -14.19 -7.44 10.31
C ALA A 640 -13.73 -7.68 8.87
N ILE A 641 -12.64 -7.02 8.47
CA ILE A 641 -12.09 -7.16 7.13
C ILE A 641 -10.61 -7.52 7.20
N PHE A 642 -10.19 -8.45 6.35
CA PHE A 642 -8.77 -8.79 6.19
C PHE A 642 -8.54 -9.51 4.86
N GLU A 643 -7.42 -9.20 4.20
CA GLU A 643 -7.12 -9.67 2.84
C GLU A 643 -8.30 -9.40 1.91
N ASP A 644 -8.78 -10.41 1.18
CA ASP A 644 -9.90 -10.31 0.26
C ASP A 644 -11.25 -10.71 0.87
N HIS A 645 -11.34 -10.82 2.20
CA HIS A 645 -12.51 -11.36 2.87
C HIS A 645 -13.14 -10.39 3.85
N VAL A 646 -14.48 -10.36 3.84
CA VAL A 646 -15.30 -9.73 4.88
C VAL A 646 -15.86 -10.82 5.77
N TRP A 647 -15.50 -10.76 7.05
CA TRP A 647 -15.91 -11.69 8.10
C TRP A 647 -17.02 -11.08 8.94
N PHE A 648 -18.03 -11.86 9.30
CA PHE A 648 -19.12 -11.38 10.16
C PHE A 648 -19.75 -12.50 11.00
N THR A 649 -20.40 -12.11 12.08
CA THR A 649 -21.02 -13.01 13.05
C THR A 649 -22.53 -13.08 12.87
N ASP A 650 -23.13 -14.28 12.79
CA ASP A 650 -24.57 -14.48 12.60
C ASP A 650 -25.24 -15.00 13.89
N TRP A 651 -26.31 -14.36 14.34
CA TRP A 651 -27.13 -14.81 15.47
C TRP A 651 -28.33 -15.69 15.09
N SER A 652 -28.77 -15.68 13.83
CA SER A 652 -29.93 -16.49 13.40
C SER A 652 -29.56 -17.95 13.34
N LYS A 653 -28.41 -18.24 12.73
CA LYS A 653 -27.72 -19.52 12.79
C LYS A 653 -26.35 -19.23 13.41
N PRO A 654 -26.17 -19.43 14.73
CA PRO A 654 -24.90 -19.14 15.42
C PRO A 654 -23.70 -19.69 14.65
N SER A 655 -22.98 -18.79 13.97
CA SER A 655 -21.87 -19.12 13.08
C SER A 655 -21.03 -17.88 12.79
N LEU A 656 -19.79 -18.11 12.32
CA LEU A 656 -18.99 -17.09 11.65
C LEU A 656 -19.16 -17.29 10.16
N MET A 657 -19.24 -16.19 9.41
CA MET A 657 -19.39 -16.22 7.96
C MET A 657 -18.32 -15.36 7.32
N ARG A 658 -17.84 -15.76 6.14
CA ARG A 658 -17.04 -14.90 5.26
C ARG A 658 -17.63 -14.82 3.87
N VAL A 659 -17.39 -13.69 3.22
CA VAL A 659 -17.66 -13.46 1.80
C VAL A 659 -16.47 -12.76 1.17
N ASP A 660 -16.33 -12.89 -0.14
CA ASP A 660 -15.35 -12.13 -0.91
C ASP A 660 -15.71 -10.62 -0.89
N LYS A 661 -14.71 -9.76 -0.64
CA LYS A 661 -14.93 -8.31 -0.41
C LYS A 661 -15.31 -7.53 -1.67
N TRP A 662 -15.07 -8.10 -2.85
CA TRP A 662 -15.31 -7.45 -4.14
C TRP A 662 -16.65 -7.84 -4.75
N THR A 663 -16.92 -9.14 -4.72
CA THR A 663 -18.07 -9.75 -5.36
C THR A 663 -19.22 -9.97 -4.37
N GLY A 664 -18.94 -10.12 -3.08
CA GLY A 664 -19.93 -10.53 -2.08
C GLY A 664 -20.38 -12.00 -2.18
N HIS A 665 -19.73 -12.78 -3.05
CA HIS A 665 -19.98 -14.20 -3.29
C HIS A 665 -19.03 -15.07 -2.45
N ASN A 666 -18.87 -16.36 -2.81
CA ASN A 666 -18.00 -17.34 -2.15
C ASN A 666 -18.24 -17.42 -0.64
N ARG A 667 -19.51 -17.61 -0.28
CA ARG A 667 -19.96 -17.62 1.11
C ARG A 667 -19.50 -18.90 1.80
N VAL A 668 -18.72 -18.73 2.86
CA VAL A 668 -18.32 -19.84 3.74
C VAL A 668 -18.92 -19.61 5.12
N ARG A 669 -19.56 -20.64 5.67
CA ARG A 669 -20.13 -20.65 7.01
C ARG A 669 -19.32 -21.60 7.90
N LEU A 670 -18.68 -21.03 8.90
CA LEU A 670 -17.97 -21.74 9.97
C LEU A 670 -18.95 -22.00 11.12
N ARG A 671 -19.33 -23.26 11.32
CA ARG A 671 -20.33 -23.67 12.31
C ARG A 671 -19.74 -24.62 13.33
N GLY A 672 -19.84 -24.28 14.62
CA GLY A 672 -19.40 -25.12 15.74
C GLY A 672 -20.32 -24.94 16.95
N SER A 673 -19.83 -25.23 18.16
CA SER A 673 -20.53 -25.02 19.44
C SER A 673 -20.66 -23.54 19.85
N MET A 674 -21.09 -22.69 18.92
CA MET A 674 -21.27 -21.26 19.13
C MET A 674 -22.66 -20.99 19.72
N LEU A 675 -22.70 -20.21 20.80
CA LEU A 675 -23.94 -19.79 21.45
C LEU A 675 -24.48 -18.52 20.81
N ARG A 676 -23.65 -17.47 20.78
CA ARG A 676 -24.03 -16.15 20.29
C ARG A 676 -22.76 -15.36 19.91
N PRO A 677 -22.14 -15.68 18.76
CA PRO A 677 -20.95 -14.98 18.31
C PRO A 677 -21.29 -13.50 18.11
N SER A 678 -20.61 -12.62 18.83
CA SER A 678 -20.92 -11.19 18.93
C SER A 678 -19.78 -10.40 18.28
N SER A 679 -18.94 -9.67 19.01
CA SER A 679 -17.77 -8.99 18.42
C SER A 679 -16.76 -9.98 17.84
N ILE A 680 -16.09 -9.58 16.77
CA ILE A 680 -15.06 -10.32 16.04
C ILE A 680 -13.90 -9.38 15.72
N ALA A 681 -12.67 -9.87 15.88
CA ALA A 681 -11.45 -9.15 15.52
C ALA A 681 -10.50 -10.10 14.78
N VAL A 682 -9.79 -9.57 13.79
CA VAL A 682 -8.73 -10.29 13.08
C VAL A 682 -7.41 -10.04 13.80
N ILE A 683 -6.71 -11.13 14.12
CA ILE A 683 -5.40 -11.07 14.77
C ILE A 683 -4.33 -11.34 13.72
N HIS A 684 -3.73 -10.25 13.23
CA HIS A 684 -2.54 -10.30 12.39
C HIS A 684 -1.78 -8.96 12.52
N PRO A 685 -0.43 -8.97 12.47
CA PRO A 685 0.38 -7.74 12.60
C PRO A 685 0.01 -6.61 11.65
N ILE A 686 -0.30 -6.94 10.39
CA ILE A 686 -0.66 -5.95 9.38
C ILE A 686 -2.15 -5.55 9.39
N ALA A 687 -2.99 -6.18 10.23
CA ALA A 687 -4.41 -5.83 10.34
C ALA A 687 -4.64 -4.46 11.01
N LYS A 688 -3.68 -4.01 11.84
CA LYS A 688 -3.64 -2.71 12.49
C LYS A 688 -2.28 -2.04 12.23
N PRO A 689 -2.05 -1.51 11.01
CA PRO A 689 -0.75 -0.99 10.59
C PRO A 689 -0.40 0.35 11.27
N GLY A 690 0.86 0.78 11.18
CA GLY A 690 1.28 2.14 11.54
C GLY A 690 2.00 2.33 12.88
N VAL A 691 2.41 1.26 13.57
CA VAL A 691 3.21 1.36 14.81
C VAL A 691 4.46 0.50 14.73
N ASP A 692 5.58 1.06 15.20
CA ASP A 692 6.78 0.28 15.49
C ASP A 692 6.67 -0.36 16.87
N SER A 693 6.37 -1.67 16.88
CA SER A 693 6.20 -2.45 18.11
C SER A 693 7.48 -2.55 18.95
N CYS A 694 8.66 -2.27 18.40
CA CYS A 694 9.91 -2.23 19.17
C CYS A 694 10.09 -0.93 19.97
N LEU A 695 9.39 0.16 19.61
CA LEU A 695 9.44 1.41 20.38
C LEU A 695 8.78 1.27 21.76
N TYR A 696 7.91 0.28 21.94
CA TYR A 696 7.22 0.04 23.21
C TYR A 696 7.81 -1.17 23.93
N LYS A 697 8.44 -0.94 25.09
CA LYS A 697 9.11 -1.98 25.92
C LYS A 697 10.03 -2.92 25.12
N ASN A 698 10.74 -2.41 24.11
CA ASN A 698 11.59 -3.20 23.22
C ASN A 698 10.83 -4.37 22.56
N GLY A 699 9.53 -4.23 22.28
CA GLY A 699 8.71 -5.32 21.74
C GLY A 699 8.47 -6.51 22.68
N GLY A 700 8.85 -6.35 23.95
CA GLY A 700 8.96 -7.43 24.92
C GLY A 700 10.22 -8.30 24.75
N CYS A 701 11.17 -7.89 23.91
CA CYS A 701 12.44 -8.59 23.71
C CYS A 701 13.42 -8.30 24.84
N ASP A 702 14.06 -9.36 25.33
CA ASP A 702 15.01 -9.32 26.45
C ASP A 702 16.34 -8.63 26.09
N GLN A 703 16.77 -8.75 24.83
CA GLN A 703 18.00 -8.12 24.34
C GLN A 703 17.72 -7.18 23.17
N MET A 704 17.58 -7.71 21.95
CA MET A 704 17.43 -6.90 20.73
C MET A 704 16.04 -7.09 20.12
N CYS A 705 15.42 -6.00 19.66
CA CYS A 705 14.16 -6.02 18.94
C CYS A 705 14.34 -5.43 17.54
N GLU A 706 13.85 -6.15 16.53
CA GLU A 706 13.73 -5.67 15.16
C GLU A 706 12.25 -5.64 14.78
N ASN A 707 11.72 -4.50 14.37
CA ASN A 707 10.32 -4.42 13.96
C ASN A 707 10.18 -4.90 12.52
N ARG A 708 9.45 -6.00 12.34
CA ARG A 708 9.12 -6.55 11.03
C ARG A 708 7.62 -6.46 10.80
N PHE A 709 7.21 -5.49 9.98
CA PHE A 709 5.81 -5.30 9.59
C PHE A 709 4.83 -5.17 10.78
N GLY A 710 5.25 -4.49 11.86
CA GLY A 710 4.45 -4.33 13.09
C GLY A 710 4.64 -5.44 14.12
N VAL A 711 5.51 -6.43 13.86
CA VAL A 711 5.86 -7.49 14.83
C VAL A 711 7.22 -7.21 15.46
N PRO A 712 7.36 -7.28 16.79
CA PRO A 712 8.66 -7.28 17.42
C PRO A 712 9.35 -8.62 17.20
N TYR A 713 10.44 -8.62 16.44
CA TYR A 713 11.28 -9.80 16.22
C TYR A 713 12.48 -9.76 17.16
N CYS A 714 12.45 -10.61 18.19
CA CYS A 714 13.50 -10.65 19.19
C CYS A 714 14.75 -11.41 18.72
N LEU A 715 15.92 -10.78 18.89
CA LEU A 715 17.24 -11.32 18.58
C LEU A 715 18.07 -11.37 19.87
N CYS A 716 19.01 -12.32 19.93
CA CYS A 716 19.95 -12.47 21.03
C CYS A 716 21.38 -12.14 20.56
N HIS A 717 22.20 -11.62 21.47
CA HIS A 717 23.63 -11.38 21.22
C HIS A 717 24.39 -12.70 20.98
N GLU A 718 25.57 -12.63 20.34
CA GLU A 718 26.38 -13.77 19.85
C GLU A 718 26.79 -14.83 20.92
N SER A 719 26.45 -14.65 22.19
CA SER A 719 26.70 -15.62 23.28
C SER A 719 25.44 -16.21 23.90
N PHE A 720 24.26 -15.85 23.36
CA PHE A 720 22.95 -16.22 23.90
C PHE A 720 22.09 -16.83 22.79
N GLN A 721 21.31 -17.86 23.15
CA GLN A 721 20.31 -18.47 22.29
C GLN A 721 18.92 -18.03 22.71
N LYS A 722 18.05 -17.79 21.73
CA LYS A 722 16.65 -17.45 21.92
C LYS A 722 15.90 -18.60 22.61
N ARG A 723 15.16 -18.29 23.67
CA ARG A 723 14.32 -19.27 24.40
C ARG A 723 13.05 -19.59 23.61
N THR A 724 12.34 -20.62 24.06
CA THR A 724 11.08 -21.10 23.46
C THR A 724 9.92 -20.11 23.55
N ASP A 725 10.02 -19.11 24.44
CA ASP A 725 9.05 -18.00 24.55
C ASP A 725 9.17 -16.98 23.41
N GLY A 726 10.19 -17.12 22.55
CA GLY A 726 10.40 -16.24 21.40
C GLY A 726 10.82 -14.80 21.76
N LYS A 727 11.06 -14.50 23.04
CA LYS A 727 11.32 -13.15 23.55
C LYS A 727 12.56 -13.06 24.45
N SER A 728 12.90 -14.13 25.17
CA SER A 728 14.00 -14.16 26.12
C SER A 728 15.27 -14.80 25.55
N CYS A 729 16.43 -14.44 26.12
CA CYS A 729 17.73 -14.93 25.67
C CYS A 729 18.43 -15.71 26.80
N GLN A 730 18.94 -16.92 26.54
CA GLN A 730 19.70 -17.72 27.50
C GLN A 730 21.15 -17.93 27.05
N PRO A 731 22.15 -17.97 27.96
CA PRO A 731 23.54 -18.18 27.57
C PRO A 731 23.75 -19.52 26.85
N MET A 732 24.57 -19.54 25.80
CA MET A 732 25.01 -20.79 25.17
C MET A 732 26.04 -21.48 26.08
N ASN A 733 25.71 -22.67 26.61
CA ASN A 733 26.67 -23.48 27.36
C ASN A 733 27.75 -24.01 26.41
N VAL A 734 28.90 -23.32 26.37
CA VAL A 734 30.09 -23.79 25.67
C VAL A 734 30.77 -24.86 26.54
N SER A 735 30.63 -26.12 26.15
CA SER A 735 31.41 -27.24 26.70
C SER A 735 32.86 -27.16 26.19
N PRO A 736 33.89 -27.11 27.05
CA PRO A 736 35.28 -27.12 26.59
C PRO A 736 35.84 -28.55 26.50
N THR A 737 36.29 -28.98 25.31
CA THR A 737 36.99 -30.26 25.12
C THR A 737 38.52 -30.10 25.09
N ALA A 738 39.13 -30.63 26.15
CA ALA A 738 40.38 -31.41 26.27
C ALA A 738 41.78 -30.80 25.97
N GLY A 739 42.58 -30.67 27.04
CA GLY A 739 44.04 -30.87 26.97
C GLY A 739 44.88 -30.38 28.17
N SER A 740 45.09 -31.23 29.19
CA SER A 740 46.35 -31.44 29.97
C SER A 740 46.28 -31.40 31.53
N ARG A 741 46.11 -32.61 32.09
CA ARG A 741 46.79 -33.28 33.24
C ARG A 741 47.34 -32.54 34.50
N ILE A 742 46.85 -33.01 35.67
CA ILE A 742 47.54 -33.59 36.87
C ILE A 742 47.20 -32.98 38.27
N THR A 743 46.55 -33.85 39.11
CA THR A 743 46.45 -33.96 40.60
C THR A 743 45.79 -32.80 41.39
N SER A 744 44.98 -32.98 42.45
CA SER A 744 44.89 -34.02 43.50
C SER A 744 43.46 -34.05 44.14
N SER A 745 43.18 -35.15 44.84
CA SER A 745 41.97 -35.66 45.52
C SER A 745 41.25 -34.78 46.56
N HIS A 746 39.91 -34.91 46.69
CA HIS A 746 39.24 -35.69 47.76
C HIS A 746 37.69 -35.77 47.61
N LYS A 747 37.14 -36.90 48.07
CA LYS A 747 35.78 -37.45 47.97
C LYS A 747 34.69 -36.70 48.76
N LEU A 748 33.40 -36.84 48.37
CA LEU A 748 32.37 -37.64 49.08
C LEU A 748 31.02 -37.72 48.32
N ASN A 749 30.32 -38.85 48.54
CA ASN A 749 29.24 -39.49 47.77
C ASN A 749 27.80 -38.96 48.02
N PHE A 750 26.87 -39.26 47.10
CA PHE A 750 25.54 -39.85 47.37
C PHE A 750 25.11 -40.80 46.22
N PRO A 751 24.32 -41.89 46.48
CA PRO A 751 24.17 -43.03 45.58
C PRO A 751 22.97 -42.98 44.63
N ALA A 752 23.06 -43.85 43.63
CA ALA A 752 22.23 -44.00 42.45
C ALA A 752 20.99 -44.92 42.62
N ALA A 753 20.09 -44.80 41.65
CA ALA A 753 19.06 -45.76 41.28
C ALA A 753 19.64 -47.01 40.58
N THR A 754 18.91 -48.12 40.64
CA THR A 754 19.23 -49.38 39.94
C THR A 754 18.00 -49.92 39.18
N THR A 755 18.09 -49.85 37.84
CA THR A 755 17.84 -50.86 36.80
C THR A 755 16.94 -52.09 37.06
N LEU A 756 16.12 -52.46 36.05
CA LEU A 756 16.27 -53.70 35.26
C LEU A 756 15.35 -53.82 34.01
N ARG A 757 15.97 -54.21 32.89
CA ARG A 757 15.41 -54.64 31.58
C ARG A 757 14.99 -56.13 31.58
N LYS A 758 14.11 -56.50 30.63
CA LYS A 758 14.08 -57.73 29.76
C LYS A 758 12.70 -57.79 29.05
N LYS A 759 12.44 -58.35 27.84
CA LYS A 759 13.17 -58.93 26.69
C LYS A 759 12.14 -59.17 25.54
N ASN A 760 12.63 -59.24 24.29
CA ASN A 760 12.07 -59.52 22.94
C ASN A 760 10.86 -60.48 22.74
N MET A 761 10.08 -60.28 21.65
CA MET A 761 9.98 -61.13 20.41
C MET A 761 8.76 -60.77 19.50
N SER A 762 8.91 -60.93 18.17
CA SER A 762 7.91 -60.81 17.07
C SER A 762 7.29 -62.20 16.69
N PRO A 763 6.57 -62.40 15.55
CA PRO A 763 5.41 -61.74 14.92
C PRO A 763 4.25 -62.74 14.59
N PHE A 764 3.01 -62.32 14.25
CA PHE A 764 2.05 -63.13 13.45
C PHE A 764 0.87 -62.28 12.92
N GLU A 765 0.55 -62.45 11.63
CA GLU A 765 -0.67 -62.06 10.89
C GLU A 765 -1.52 -63.36 10.63
N PRO A 766 -2.71 -63.39 9.98
CA PRO A 766 -3.69 -62.35 9.58
C PRO A 766 -5.19 -62.76 9.78
N SER A 767 -6.10 -61.89 9.30
CA SER A 767 -7.31 -62.18 8.49
C SER A 767 -8.75 -62.15 9.06
N SER A 768 -9.54 -61.29 8.41
CA SER A 768 -10.92 -61.44 7.90
C SER A 768 -12.13 -61.52 8.84
N SER A 769 -13.11 -60.63 8.64
CA SER A 769 -14.41 -61.02 8.06
C SER A 769 -15.35 -59.82 7.80
N THR A 770 -16.00 -59.93 6.65
CA THR A 770 -17.10 -59.16 6.04
C THR A 770 -18.40 -59.08 6.85
N ALA A 771 -19.16 -57.99 6.71
CA ALA A 771 -20.60 -58.05 6.41
C ALA A 771 -21.21 -56.67 6.02
N ASN A 772 -21.86 -56.66 4.86
CA ASN A 772 -22.80 -55.65 4.31
C ASN A 772 -23.98 -55.37 5.25
N PHE A 773 -24.70 -54.24 5.07
CA PHE A 773 -26.13 -54.24 4.65
C PHE A 773 -26.73 -52.81 4.44
N LYS A 774 -27.08 -52.57 3.16
CA LYS A 774 -28.25 -51.87 2.55
C LYS A 774 -28.67 -50.44 2.93
N GLU A 775 -28.65 -49.61 1.88
CA GLU A 775 -29.44 -48.39 1.66
C GLU A 775 -30.94 -48.67 1.50
N ASP A 776 -31.78 -47.77 2.01
CA ASP A 776 -33.14 -47.53 1.53
C ASP A 776 -33.28 -46.05 1.11
N LYS A 777 -33.74 -45.86 -0.14
CA LYS A 777 -34.06 -44.57 -0.75
C LYS A 777 -35.46 -44.11 -0.33
N ILE A 778 -35.57 -42.87 0.16
CA ILE A 778 -36.80 -42.07 0.11
C ILE A 778 -36.43 -40.70 -0.47
N ILE A 779 -37.11 -40.32 -1.56
CA ILE A 779 -37.00 -39.03 -2.24
C ILE A 779 -37.90 -38.01 -1.53
N PRO A 780 -37.45 -36.76 -1.30
CA PRO A 780 -38.36 -35.62 -1.23
C PRO A 780 -38.12 -34.60 -2.36
N GLU A 781 -39.26 -34.16 -2.89
CA GLU A 781 -39.58 -33.03 -3.76
C GLU A 781 -38.61 -31.83 -3.85
N LEU A 782 -38.47 -31.34 -5.09
CA LEU A 782 -37.83 -30.09 -5.48
C LEU A 782 -38.57 -28.84 -4.95
N GLN A 783 -37.82 -27.96 -4.27
CA GLN A 783 -38.03 -26.50 -4.20
C GLN A 783 -36.67 -25.78 -4.01
N PRO A 784 -36.58 -24.46 -4.31
CA PRO A 784 -35.73 -23.91 -5.37
C PRO A 784 -34.28 -23.61 -4.97
N ARG A 785 -33.40 -23.61 -5.99
CA ARG A 785 -31.95 -23.31 -5.97
C ARG A 785 -31.53 -22.32 -4.87
N SER A 786 -30.88 -22.84 -3.84
CA SER A 786 -30.05 -22.07 -2.92
C SER A 786 -28.71 -21.74 -3.58
N THR A 787 -28.28 -20.49 -3.46
CA THR A 787 -26.87 -20.08 -3.57
C THR A 787 -26.01 -21.06 -2.77
N LEU A 788 -24.97 -21.62 -3.40
CA LEU A 788 -24.07 -22.57 -2.75
C LEU A 788 -23.35 -21.87 -1.59
N VAL A 789 -23.67 -22.27 -0.35
CA VAL A 789 -22.95 -21.87 0.86
C VAL A 789 -22.13 -23.07 1.31
N ALA A 790 -20.81 -22.97 1.30
CA ALA A 790 -19.96 -24.02 1.86
C ALA A 790 -20.07 -23.98 3.39
N GLU A 791 -20.53 -25.06 4.01
CA GLU A 791 -20.62 -25.19 5.47
C GLU A 791 -19.44 -26.04 5.99
N ILE A 792 -18.60 -25.43 6.83
CA ILE A 792 -17.51 -26.11 7.53
C ILE A 792 -17.96 -26.37 8.97
N MET A 793 -18.08 -27.65 9.33
CA MET A 793 -18.42 -28.07 10.69
C MET A 793 -17.15 -28.17 11.54
N ILE A 794 -17.14 -27.48 12.67
CA ILE A 794 -15.98 -27.32 13.53
C ILE A 794 -16.22 -28.07 14.85
N SER A 795 -15.27 -28.92 15.25
CA SER A 795 -15.31 -29.74 16.46
C SER A 795 -14.39 -29.18 17.54
N ASP A 796 -14.80 -29.28 18.81
CA ASP A 796 -14.05 -28.76 19.98
C ASP A 796 -13.03 -29.76 20.57
N GLN A 797 -12.83 -30.95 20.00
CA GLN A 797 -12.09 -32.03 20.68
C GLN A 797 -10.79 -32.51 20.00
N ASP A 798 -9.77 -32.56 20.85
CA ASP A 798 -8.33 -32.84 20.76
C ASP A 798 -7.96 -34.32 20.46
N ASP A 799 -8.41 -34.90 19.35
CA ASP A 799 -8.00 -36.27 18.90
C ASP A 799 -6.97 -36.25 17.75
N CYS A 800 -6.62 -35.08 17.22
CA CYS A 800 -5.77 -34.93 16.03
C CYS A 800 -4.35 -34.41 16.32
N GLY A 801 -3.99 -34.22 17.60
CA GLY A 801 -2.73 -33.60 18.00
C GLY A 801 -1.44 -34.37 17.65
N THR A 802 -1.54 -35.62 17.18
CA THR A 802 -0.38 -36.47 16.83
C THR A 802 -0.36 -36.98 15.40
N LEU A 803 -1.34 -36.63 14.55
CA LEU A 803 -1.45 -37.14 13.19
C LEU A 803 -1.08 -36.06 12.16
N GLU A 804 0.09 -36.20 11.52
CA GLU A 804 0.47 -35.35 10.38
C GLU A 804 -0.36 -35.76 9.15
N CYS A 805 -1.46 -35.05 8.92
CA CYS A 805 -2.29 -35.16 7.71
C CYS A 805 -1.72 -34.30 6.58
N ASP A 806 -2.03 -34.68 5.34
CA ASP A 806 -1.77 -33.84 4.17
C ASP A 806 -2.48 -32.48 4.32
N PHE A 807 -1.95 -31.42 3.69
CA PHE A 807 -2.55 -30.10 3.74
C PHE A 807 -3.95 -30.05 3.11
N ASN A 808 -4.25 -30.97 2.18
CA ASN A 808 -5.56 -31.15 1.56
C ASN A 808 -6.38 -32.26 2.24
N ALA A 809 -6.12 -32.57 3.52
CA ALA A 809 -6.86 -33.54 4.31
C ALA A 809 -7.38 -32.99 5.63
N GLN A 810 -8.55 -33.47 6.05
CA GLN A 810 -9.13 -33.27 7.37
C GLN A 810 -8.96 -34.52 8.24
N CYS A 811 -8.64 -34.33 9.51
CA CYS A 811 -8.66 -35.42 10.49
C CYS A 811 -10.11 -35.71 10.89
N VAL A 812 -10.55 -36.95 10.70
CA VAL A 812 -11.87 -37.43 11.11
C VAL A 812 -11.74 -38.50 12.19
N ALA A 813 -12.45 -38.33 13.30
CA ALA A 813 -12.58 -39.35 14.33
C ALA A 813 -13.71 -40.31 13.92
N SER A 814 -13.35 -41.53 13.51
CA SER A 814 -14.32 -42.59 13.20
C SER A 814 -14.09 -43.76 14.15
N GLU A 815 -15.11 -44.12 14.93
CA GLU A 815 -15.05 -45.24 15.90
C GLU A 815 -13.91 -45.14 16.93
N GLY A 816 -13.52 -43.93 17.34
CA GLY A 816 -12.49 -43.71 18.36
C GLY A 816 -11.04 -43.83 17.86
N VAL A 817 -10.83 -43.87 16.54
CA VAL A 817 -9.49 -43.76 15.92
C VAL A 817 -9.47 -42.56 14.98
N ALA A 818 -8.53 -41.65 15.19
CA ALA A 818 -8.27 -40.50 14.32
C ALA A 818 -7.63 -40.98 13.00
N ARG A 819 -8.24 -40.65 11.86
CA ARG A 819 -7.67 -40.90 10.53
C ARG A 819 -7.73 -39.64 9.69
N CYS A 820 -6.73 -39.40 8.85
CA CYS A 820 -6.79 -38.35 7.86
C CYS A 820 -7.74 -38.79 6.72
N GLN A 821 -8.58 -37.88 6.29
CA GLN A 821 -9.48 -38.05 5.15
C GLN A 821 -9.28 -36.84 4.25
N CYS A 822 -8.98 -37.07 2.97
CA CYS A 822 -8.85 -35.98 2.00
C CYS A 822 -10.12 -35.11 2.00
N LEU A 823 -9.92 -33.81 1.85
CA LEU A 823 -11.00 -32.85 1.66
C LEU A 823 -11.77 -33.21 0.38
N GLU A 824 -13.04 -32.76 0.31
CA GLU A 824 -13.84 -32.96 -0.88
C GLU A 824 -13.16 -32.27 -2.08
N GLY A 825 -13.12 -32.94 -3.24
CA GLY A 825 -12.29 -32.53 -4.39
C GLY A 825 -10.87 -33.11 -4.41
N PHE A 826 -10.47 -33.86 -3.39
CA PHE A 826 -9.18 -34.56 -3.34
C PHE A 826 -9.34 -36.04 -3.06
N THR A 827 -8.42 -36.85 -3.59
CA THR A 827 -8.37 -38.29 -3.41
C THR A 827 -7.00 -38.71 -2.87
N GLY A 828 -6.97 -39.75 -2.05
CA GLY A 828 -5.71 -40.24 -1.49
C GLY A 828 -5.87 -40.87 -0.12
N SER A 829 -4.74 -41.03 0.58
CA SER A 829 -4.65 -41.69 1.87
C SER A 829 -4.99 -40.78 3.06
N GLY A 830 -5.21 -39.49 2.80
CA GLY A 830 -5.33 -38.46 3.84
C GLY A 830 -3.98 -37.96 4.37
N GLN A 831 -2.89 -38.72 4.21
CA GLN A 831 -1.51 -38.25 4.46
C GLN A 831 -0.83 -37.75 3.19
N VAL A 832 -1.37 -38.15 2.03
CA VAL A 832 -1.08 -37.60 0.72
C VAL A 832 -2.43 -37.47 0.01
N CYS A 833 -2.78 -36.26 -0.40
CA CYS A 833 -4.03 -35.98 -1.09
C CYS A 833 -3.74 -35.29 -2.42
N ASP A 834 -4.11 -35.98 -3.48
CA ASP A 834 -3.99 -35.49 -4.84
C ASP A 834 -5.32 -34.91 -5.29
N ASP A 835 -5.25 -33.82 -6.04
CA ASP A 835 -6.40 -33.17 -6.65
C ASP A 835 -7.20 -34.13 -7.55
N ILE A 836 -8.53 -34.13 -7.43
CA ILE A 836 -9.42 -34.86 -8.33
C ILE A 836 -9.70 -33.94 -9.50
N ASP A 837 -9.19 -34.27 -10.68
CA ASP A 837 -9.58 -33.56 -11.89
C ASP A 837 -11.01 -33.92 -12.30
N GLU A 838 -12.00 -33.13 -11.86
CA GLU A 838 -13.42 -33.39 -12.14
C GLU A 838 -13.77 -33.25 -13.63
N CYS A 839 -12.97 -32.49 -14.38
CA CYS A 839 -13.13 -32.29 -15.83
C CYS A 839 -12.76 -33.56 -16.61
N THR A 840 -11.77 -34.33 -16.15
CA THR A 840 -11.36 -35.59 -16.81
C THR A 840 -12.11 -36.81 -16.30
N THR A 841 -12.59 -36.77 -15.07
CA THR A 841 -13.35 -37.87 -14.44
C THR A 841 -14.84 -37.86 -14.78
N GLY A 842 -15.34 -36.77 -15.38
CA GLY A 842 -16.73 -36.64 -15.81
C GLY A 842 -17.71 -36.32 -14.67
N TYR A 843 -17.20 -35.95 -13.51
CA TYR A 843 -17.99 -35.46 -12.37
C TYR A 843 -18.31 -33.96 -12.47
N ALA A 844 -17.67 -33.25 -13.40
CA ALA A 844 -17.99 -31.87 -13.69
C ALA A 844 -19.42 -31.70 -14.23
N LEU A 845 -20.25 -30.92 -13.54
CA LEU A 845 -21.63 -30.57 -13.94
C LEU A 845 -21.69 -29.46 -15.00
N CYS A 846 -20.64 -29.30 -15.81
CA CYS A 846 -20.60 -28.28 -16.87
C CYS A 846 -21.54 -28.64 -18.04
N ASN A 847 -22.21 -27.63 -18.62
CA ASN A 847 -23.08 -27.82 -19.76
C ASN A 847 -22.24 -27.91 -21.06
N GLY A 848 -21.74 -29.11 -21.35
CA GLY A 848 -20.72 -29.39 -22.38
C GLY A 848 -21.03 -29.02 -23.84
N HIS A 849 -22.13 -28.32 -24.13
CA HIS A 849 -22.40 -27.73 -25.44
C HIS A 849 -21.89 -26.28 -25.59
N VAL A 850 -21.82 -25.52 -24.50
CA VAL A 850 -21.50 -24.06 -24.54
C VAL A 850 -20.51 -23.64 -23.46
N THR A 851 -19.87 -24.62 -22.79
CA THR A 851 -19.00 -24.39 -21.63
C THR A 851 -17.76 -25.28 -21.69
N ASP A 852 -16.59 -24.70 -21.40
CA ASP A 852 -15.34 -25.40 -21.12
C ASP A 852 -15.23 -25.70 -19.62
N CYS A 853 -14.79 -26.91 -19.26
CA CYS A 853 -14.45 -27.23 -17.88
C CYS A 853 -12.96 -26.97 -17.63
N ILE A 854 -12.64 -26.25 -16.57
CA ILE A 854 -11.27 -25.96 -16.14
C ILE A 854 -11.08 -26.54 -14.75
N ASN A 855 -10.17 -27.50 -14.63
CA ASN A 855 -9.84 -28.11 -13.36
C ASN A 855 -9.07 -27.11 -12.48
N THR A 856 -9.38 -27.08 -11.20
CA THR A 856 -8.74 -26.24 -10.19
C THR A 856 -8.38 -27.10 -8.98
N GLU A 857 -7.40 -26.70 -8.18
CA GLU A 857 -7.01 -27.53 -7.03
C GLU A 857 -8.16 -27.61 -6.01
N GLY A 858 -8.73 -28.80 -5.85
CA GLY A 858 -9.86 -29.14 -4.98
C GLY A 858 -11.25 -28.89 -5.56
N SER A 859 -11.37 -28.51 -6.83
CA SER A 859 -12.67 -28.24 -7.49
C SER A 859 -12.55 -28.04 -9.00
N TYR A 860 -13.63 -27.64 -9.68
CA TYR A 860 -13.60 -27.25 -11.09
C TYR A 860 -14.44 -26.00 -11.33
N VAL A 861 -14.04 -25.23 -12.35
CA VAL A 861 -14.80 -24.06 -12.83
C VAL A 861 -15.24 -24.31 -14.26
N CYS A 862 -16.52 -24.07 -14.54
CA CYS A 862 -17.02 -24.06 -15.90
C CYS A 862 -16.90 -22.63 -16.48
N LYS A 863 -16.51 -22.52 -17.75
CA LYS A 863 -16.31 -21.25 -18.45
C LYS A 863 -17.16 -21.24 -19.72
N CYS A 864 -17.97 -20.20 -19.92
CA CYS A 864 -18.72 -20.05 -21.17
C CYS A 864 -17.80 -19.92 -22.39
N HIS A 865 -18.20 -20.51 -23.51
CA HIS A 865 -17.54 -20.29 -24.79
C HIS A 865 -17.56 -18.80 -25.18
N PRO A 866 -16.61 -18.35 -26.02
CA PRO A 866 -16.64 -17.00 -26.61
C PRO A 866 -17.98 -16.74 -27.31
N GLY A 867 -18.55 -15.54 -27.12
CA GLY A 867 -19.89 -15.18 -27.60
C GLY A 867 -21.01 -15.44 -26.59
N TYR A 868 -20.71 -16.03 -25.43
CA TYR A 868 -21.69 -16.28 -24.37
C TYR A 868 -21.24 -15.68 -23.03
N SER A 869 -22.22 -15.30 -22.20
CA SER A 869 -22.04 -14.75 -20.86
C SER A 869 -22.88 -15.51 -19.84
N GLY A 870 -22.36 -15.68 -18.63
CA GLY A 870 -23.04 -16.47 -17.60
C GLY A 870 -22.09 -17.00 -16.53
N ASP A 871 -22.62 -17.86 -15.67
CA ASP A 871 -21.90 -18.46 -14.52
C ASP A 871 -21.11 -19.72 -14.90
N GLY A 872 -21.00 -20.03 -16.19
CA GLY A 872 -20.33 -21.22 -16.69
C GLY A 872 -21.14 -22.50 -16.60
N LEU A 873 -22.23 -22.55 -15.82
CA LEU A 873 -23.21 -23.65 -15.83
C LEU A 873 -24.40 -23.32 -16.74
N LEU A 874 -24.77 -22.05 -16.77
CA LEU A 874 -25.77 -21.43 -17.62
C LEU A 874 -25.13 -20.28 -18.38
N CYS A 875 -24.96 -20.48 -19.69
CA CYS A 875 -24.41 -19.48 -20.59
C CYS A 875 -25.51 -18.98 -21.52
N TYR A 876 -25.62 -17.66 -21.63
CA TYR A 876 -26.55 -16.95 -22.49
C TYR A 876 -25.78 -16.25 -23.60
N ASP A 877 -26.34 -16.26 -24.79
CA ASP A 877 -25.79 -15.54 -25.93
C ASP A 877 -25.58 -14.05 -25.62
N ILE A 878 -24.44 -13.50 -26.02
CA ILE A 878 -24.14 -12.07 -25.90
C ILE A 878 -24.64 -11.39 -27.16
N ASP A 879 -25.62 -10.50 -27.04
CA ASP A 879 -26.00 -9.66 -28.17
C ASP A 879 -24.93 -8.57 -28.42
N GLU A 880 -23.96 -8.87 -29.30
CA GLU A 880 -22.88 -7.93 -29.60
C GLU A 880 -23.37 -6.66 -30.30
N CYS A 881 -24.53 -6.72 -30.97
CA CYS A 881 -25.16 -5.60 -31.65
C CYS A 881 -25.77 -4.60 -30.65
N GLN A 882 -26.43 -5.08 -29.59
CA GLN A 882 -26.95 -4.21 -28.53
C GLN A 882 -25.84 -3.66 -27.62
N THR A 883 -24.80 -4.46 -27.37
CA THR A 883 -23.70 -4.07 -26.48
C THR A 883 -22.63 -3.21 -27.16
N GLY A 884 -22.73 -3.02 -28.48
CA GLY A 884 -21.75 -2.26 -29.27
C GLY A 884 -20.38 -2.94 -29.39
N LYS A 885 -20.30 -4.26 -29.10
CA LYS A 885 -19.08 -5.07 -29.17
C LYS A 885 -18.92 -5.75 -30.55
N HIS A 886 -19.37 -5.10 -31.61
CA HIS A 886 -19.26 -5.57 -32.98
C HIS A 886 -18.28 -4.70 -33.78
N ASN A 887 -17.61 -5.28 -34.78
CA ASN A 887 -16.71 -4.56 -35.69
C ASN A 887 -17.33 -4.35 -37.09
N CYS A 888 -18.66 -4.37 -37.20
CA CYS A 888 -19.36 -4.03 -38.45
C CYS A 888 -18.93 -2.65 -38.98
N ASP A 889 -18.85 -2.51 -40.31
CA ASP A 889 -18.60 -1.22 -40.96
C ASP A 889 -19.69 -0.23 -40.54
N LYS A 890 -19.34 1.06 -40.42
CA LYS A 890 -20.32 2.14 -40.13
C LYS A 890 -21.49 2.17 -41.13
N ASN A 891 -21.32 1.57 -42.32
CA ASN A 891 -22.35 1.43 -43.34
C ASN A 891 -22.93 0.00 -43.45
N ALA A 892 -22.87 -0.78 -42.37
CA ALA A 892 -23.46 -2.10 -42.25
C ALA A 892 -24.43 -2.20 -41.06
N VAL A 893 -25.40 -3.09 -41.18
CA VAL A 893 -26.33 -3.48 -40.12
C VAL A 893 -25.76 -4.71 -39.41
N CYS A 894 -25.70 -4.65 -38.08
CA CYS A 894 -25.37 -5.78 -37.23
C CYS A 894 -26.63 -6.59 -36.92
N GLU A 895 -26.60 -7.90 -37.14
CA GLU A 895 -27.63 -8.86 -36.75
C GLU A 895 -27.03 -9.90 -35.82
N ASN A 896 -27.56 -10.00 -34.59
CA ASN A 896 -27.09 -10.94 -33.58
C ASN A 896 -27.47 -12.39 -33.92
N THR A 897 -26.59 -13.34 -33.62
CA THR A 897 -26.76 -14.78 -33.82
C THR A 897 -26.30 -15.55 -32.58
N ASP A 898 -26.77 -16.79 -32.38
CA ASP A 898 -26.42 -17.55 -31.17
C ASP A 898 -24.90 -17.83 -31.10
N GLY A 899 -24.21 -17.15 -30.19
CA GLY A 899 -22.77 -17.15 -29.93
C GLY A 899 -21.93 -16.23 -30.81
N ASN A 900 -22.54 -15.35 -31.62
CA ASN A 900 -21.82 -14.46 -32.55
C ASN A 900 -22.73 -13.38 -33.17
N TYR A 901 -22.21 -12.54 -34.07
CA TYR A 901 -23.01 -11.62 -34.87
C TYR A 901 -22.61 -11.62 -36.33
N THR A 902 -23.53 -11.20 -37.20
CA THR A 902 -23.29 -11.01 -38.63
C THR A 902 -23.47 -9.55 -39.02
N CYS A 903 -22.65 -9.08 -39.96
CA CYS A 903 -22.73 -7.72 -40.48
C CYS A 903 -23.20 -7.77 -41.94
N THR A 904 -24.21 -6.97 -42.30
CA THR A 904 -24.71 -6.88 -43.68
C THR A 904 -24.62 -5.45 -44.17
N CYS A 905 -24.02 -5.23 -45.34
CA CYS A 905 -23.89 -3.88 -45.89
C CYS A 905 -25.27 -3.26 -46.19
N ASN A 906 -25.39 -1.96 -45.94
CA ASN A 906 -26.59 -1.20 -46.29
C ASN A 906 -26.86 -1.26 -47.81
N LYS A 907 -28.15 -1.22 -48.20
CA LYS A 907 -28.60 -1.36 -49.60
C LYS A 907 -27.81 -0.43 -50.55
N GLY A 908 -27.27 -1.00 -51.64
CA GLY A 908 -26.49 -0.28 -52.66
C GLY A 908 -24.97 -0.32 -52.46
N LEU A 909 -24.49 -0.95 -51.39
CA LEU A 909 -23.07 -1.19 -51.12
C LEU A 909 -22.77 -2.69 -51.27
N LEU A 910 -21.60 -3.02 -51.85
CA LEU A 910 -21.08 -4.39 -51.92
C LEU A 910 -19.92 -4.54 -50.94
N GLY A 911 -19.82 -5.69 -50.29
CA GLY A 911 -18.79 -5.95 -49.29
C GLY A 911 -19.15 -7.08 -48.33
N THR A 912 -18.28 -7.29 -47.34
CA THR A 912 -18.41 -8.38 -46.35
C THR A 912 -19.22 -7.99 -45.12
N GLY A 913 -19.81 -6.79 -45.08
CA GLY A 913 -20.42 -6.20 -43.88
C GLY A 913 -19.41 -5.60 -42.90
N TYR A 914 -18.19 -6.12 -42.85
CA TYR A 914 -17.06 -5.52 -42.13
C TYR A 914 -16.30 -4.47 -42.95
N SER A 915 -16.54 -4.45 -44.27
CA SER A 915 -16.08 -3.40 -45.18
C SER A 915 -17.07 -3.23 -46.31
N CYS A 916 -17.72 -2.07 -46.40
CA CYS A 916 -18.77 -1.80 -47.39
C CYS A 916 -18.33 -0.71 -48.37
N ARG A 917 -18.42 -0.97 -49.68
CA ARG A 917 -18.01 -0.02 -50.74
C ARG A 917 -19.13 0.22 -51.74
N GLY A 918 -19.20 1.45 -52.27
CA GLY A 918 -20.19 1.84 -53.27
C GLY A 918 -19.95 1.19 -54.62
N VAL A 919 -21.02 0.73 -55.25
CA VAL A 919 -20.99 0.20 -56.62
C VAL A 919 -20.98 1.37 -57.60
N THR A 920 -19.84 1.66 -58.22
CA THR A 920 -19.78 2.56 -59.37
C THR A 920 -20.18 1.78 -60.62
N SER A 921 -21.27 2.20 -61.25
CA SER A 921 -21.83 1.65 -62.48
C SER A 921 -20.90 1.87 -63.69
N SER A 922 -20.17 0.84 -64.11
CA SER A 922 -19.70 0.72 -65.50
C SER A 922 -19.05 -0.65 -65.77
N ALA A 923 -19.48 -1.26 -66.89
CA ALA A 923 -18.94 -2.42 -67.61
C ALA A 923 -19.52 -3.81 -67.29
N LEU A 924 -20.59 -4.17 -68.02
CA LEU A 924 -20.78 -5.50 -68.61
C LEU A 924 -19.76 -5.69 -69.76
N PRO A 925 -19.24 -6.91 -69.96
CA PRO A 925 -19.66 -7.76 -71.10
C PRO A 925 -19.87 -9.23 -70.66
N THR A 926 -21.03 -9.86 -70.87
CA THR A 926 -21.49 -10.66 -72.04
C THR A 926 -20.58 -11.79 -72.53
N ASP A 927 -21.18 -13.00 -72.49
CA ASP A 927 -20.92 -14.24 -73.24
C ASP A 927 -19.81 -15.17 -72.68
N GLY A 928 -20.00 -16.45 -72.35
CA GLY A 928 -21.12 -17.39 -72.52
C GLY A 928 -20.53 -18.80 -72.68
N SER A 929 -20.84 -19.76 -71.79
CA SER A 929 -20.97 -21.21 -72.10
C SER A 929 -21.11 -22.11 -70.87
N ILE A 930 -22.34 -22.61 -70.67
CA ILE A 930 -22.74 -24.02 -70.47
C ILE A 930 -22.19 -24.79 -69.26
N GLU A 931 -23.10 -25.08 -68.33
CA GLU A 931 -23.06 -26.23 -67.42
C GLU A 931 -23.05 -27.56 -68.19
N THR A 932 -22.22 -28.53 -67.80
CA THR A 932 -22.69 -29.92 -67.67
C THR A 932 -21.75 -30.79 -66.83
N THR A 933 -22.30 -31.21 -65.70
CA THR A 933 -21.86 -32.30 -64.83
C THR A 933 -22.01 -33.64 -65.55
N VAL A 934 -20.95 -34.46 -65.70
CA VAL A 934 -21.05 -35.93 -65.73
C VAL A 934 -19.77 -36.58 -65.17
N ARG A 935 -19.98 -37.30 -64.05
CA ARG A 935 -19.15 -38.34 -63.45
C ARG A 935 -18.97 -39.54 -64.40
N SER A 936 -17.82 -40.23 -64.32
CA SER A 936 -17.77 -41.70 -64.15
C SER A 936 -16.31 -42.21 -64.20
N THR A 937 -15.79 -42.75 -63.09
CA THR A 937 -15.49 -44.20 -62.83
C THR A 937 -14.12 -44.64 -63.37
N THR A 938 -13.25 -45.43 -62.73
CA THR A 938 -13.21 -46.34 -61.56
C THR A 938 -11.71 -46.74 -61.43
N PHE A 939 -11.13 -47.08 -60.26
CA PHE A 939 -11.20 -48.38 -59.57
C PHE A 939 -10.43 -48.29 -58.22
N GLU A 940 -11.04 -48.87 -57.16
CA GLU A 940 -10.54 -49.62 -55.98
C GLU A 940 -9.05 -49.51 -55.52
N THR A 941 -8.65 -49.50 -54.23
CA THR A 941 -9.15 -50.15 -53.00
C THR A 941 -8.51 -49.55 -51.70
N THR A 942 -9.21 -49.71 -50.57
CA THR A 942 -8.77 -49.90 -49.15
C THR A 942 -8.11 -48.80 -48.28
N THR A 943 -8.88 -48.45 -47.22
CA THR A 943 -8.54 -48.24 -45.78
C THR A 943 -7.75 -47.04 -45.26
N ASN A 944 -8.40 -46.37 -44.28
CA ASN A 944 -7.91 -45.74 -43.04
C ASN A 944 -7.42 -44.27 -43.00
N LYS A 945 -8.12 -43.53 -42.11
CA LYS A 945 -7.70 -42.46 -41.17
C LYS A 945 -7.35 -41.04 -41.65
N LYS A 946 -7.98 -40.11 -40.91
CA LYS A 946 -7.89 -38.64 -40.88
C LYS A 946 -6.47 -38.09 -40.70
N SER A 947 -6.14 -37.00 -41.40
CA SER A 947 -5.10 -36.04 -41.00
C SER A 947 -5.36 -34.63 -41.56
N ASN A 948 -4.85 -33.66 -40.79
CA ASN A 948 -4.95 -32.20 -40.82
C ASN A 948 -4.54 -31.52 -42.14
N HIS A 949 -5.02 -30.29 -42.36
CA HIS A 949 -4.25 -29.29 -43.11
C HIS A 949 -3.77 -28.15 -42.21
N ILE A 950 -2.45 -28.18 -42.02
CA ILE A 950 -1.55 -27.20 -41.40
C ILE A 950 -1.13 -26.21 -42.48
N VAL A 951 -1.07 -24.90 -42.16
CA VAL A 951 -0.41 -23.89 -43.01
C VAL A 951 1.11 -24.05 -42.89
N THR A 952 1.79 -24.32 -44.00
CA THR A 952 3.24 -24.56 -44.08
C THR A 952 4.03 -23.31 -44.50
N CYS A 953 5.31 -23.24 -44.10
CA CYS A 953 6.21 -22.09 -44.33
C CYS A 953 6.62 -21.91 -45.83
N PRO A 954 6.77 -20.67 -46.36
CA PRO A 954 7.10 -20.39 -47.76
C PRO A 954 8.50 -20.88 -48.19
N VAL A 955 8.67 -21.15 -49.50
CA VAL A 955 9.86 -21.78 -50.09
C VAL A 955 11.16 -20.99 -49.92
N SER A 956 11.10 -19.70 -49.57
CA SER A 956 12.26 -18.82 -49.31
C SER A 956 12.86 -18.94 -47.90
N HIS A 957 12.21 -19.66 -46.96
CA HIS A 957 12.60 -19.70 -45.54
C HIS A 957 12.92 -21.12 -45.03
N ARG A 958 13.25 -22.04 -45.94
CA ARG A 958 13.45 -23.48 -45.65
C ARG A 958 14.66 -23.83 -44.76
N GLY A 959 15.44 -22.84 -44.32
CA GLY A 959 16.63 -23.01 -43.46
C GLY A 959 16.58 -22.28 -42.11
N PHE A 960 15.44 -21.67 -41.73
CA PHE A 960 15.37 -20.80 -40.55
C PHE A 960 15.45 -21.55 -39.21
N CYS A 961 15.32 -22.88 -39.21
CA CYS A 961 15.49 -23.76 -38.05
C CYS A 961 16.61 -24.77 -38.32
N LEU A 962 17.81 -24.54 -37.79
CA LEU A 962 18.86 -25.57 -37.73
C LEU A 962 18.63 -26.46 -36.50
N ASN A 963 18.91 -27.77 -36.62
CA ASN A 963 18.76 -28.79 -35.58
C ASN A 963 17.32 -29.06 -35.09
N GLY A 964 16.37 -29.32 -36.01
CA GLY A 964 15.13 -30.04 -35.68
C GLY A 964 14.02 -29.26 -34.96
N GLY A 965 13.98 -27.93 -35.06
CA GLY A 965 12.84 -27.11 -34.59
C GLY A 965 11.69 -27.03 -35.60
N VAL A 966 10.46 -26.73 -35.14
CA VAL A 966 9.25 -26.59 -35.98
C VAL A 966 8.93 -25.10 -36.22
N CYS A 967 8.78 -24.72 -37.50
CA CYS A 967 8.43 -23.37 -37.98
C CYS A 967 6.92 -23.13 -37.87
N PHE A 968 6.48 -22.01 -37.30
CA PHE A 968 5.06 -21.61 -37.28
C PHE A 968 4.89 -20.09 -37.45
N HIS A 969 3.73 -19.67 -37.99
CA HIS A 969 3.42 -18.29 -38.37
C HIS A 969 2.69 -17.57 -37.24
N ILE A 970 3.12 -16.34 -36.91
CA ILE A 970 2.46 -15.48 -35.90
C ILE A 970 1.60 -14.44 -36.63
N PRO A 971 0.26 -14.54 -36.57
CA PRO A 971 -0.63 -13.68 -37.35
C PRO A 971 -0.59 -12.19 -36.96
N GLU A 972 -0.32 -11.85 -35.70
CA GLU A 972 -0.42 -10.45 -35.26
C GLU A 972 0.71 -9.53 -35.76
N ILE A 973 1.86 -10.07 -36.17
CA ILE A 973 3.03 -9.27 -36.57
C ILE A 973 3.63 -9.65 -37.94
N THR A 974 3.05 -10.60 -38.66
CA THR A 974 3.53 -11.06 -39.99
C THR A 974 4.98 -11.57 -40.01
N VAL A 975 5.39 -12.34 -38.99
CA VAL A 975 6.74 -12.94 -38.86
C VAL A 975 6.65 -14.45 -38.57
N PHE A 976 7.66 -15.23 -39.00
CA PHE A 976 7.78 -16.67 -38.73
C PHE A 976 8.73 -16.94 -37.54
N ALA A 977 8.38 -17.87 -36.65
CA ALA A 977 9.18 -18.24 -35.47
C ALA A 977 9.46 -19.76 -35.39
N CYS A 978 10.48 -20.17 -34.61
CA CYS A 978 10.91 -21.56 -34.45
C CYS A 978 10.73 -22.05 -33.01
N LYS A 979 10.11 -23.23 -32.78
CA LYS A 979 9.94 -23.86 -31.45
C LYS A 979 10.66 -25.22 -31.39
N HIS A 980 11.50 -25.43 -30.37
CA HIS A 980 12.12 -26.73 -30.07
C HIS A 980 11.34 -27.48 -28.99
N GLN A 981 11.14 -28.77 -29.18
CA GLN A 981 10.44 -29.66 -28.25
C GLN A 981 11.46 -30.41 -27.39
N LYS A 982 11.35 -30.35 -26.06
CA LYS A 982 12.00 -31.33 -25.17
C LYS A 982 10.99 -31.93 -24.19
N HIS A 983 10.84 -33.25 -24.28
CA HIS A 983 10.22 -34.13 -23.30
C HIS A 983 11.21 -34.49 -22.18
N LEU A 984 10.66 -34.75 -20.99
CA LEU A 984 11.31 -35.27 -19.78
C LEU A 984 11.86 -36.71 -19.92
N ASN A 985 13.01 -37.00 -19.30
CA ASN A 985 13.13 -38.15 -18.39
C ASN A 985 14.37 -38.07 -17.45
N LYS A 986 14.20 -38.68 -16.27
CA LYS A 986 15.06 -38.72 -15.06
C LYS A 986 16.43 -39.42 -15.23
N SER A 987 17.43 -38.97 -14.43
CA SER A 987 18.16 -39.72 -13.37
C SER A 987 19.68 -39.48 -13.30
N HIS A 988 20.18 -39.21 -12.07
CA HIS A 988 21.51 -39.49 -11.48
C HIS A 988 22.81 -39.25 -12.29
N TYR A 989 23.67 -38.32 -11.86
CA TYR A 989 24.95 -38.55 -11.13
C TYR A 989 25.73 -37.22 -10.97
N SER A 990 26.66 -37.24 -10.03
CA SER A 990 27.55 -36.19 -9.51
C SER A 990 28.70 -35.78 -10.43
N GLU A 991 29.41 -34.73 -9.96
CA GLU A 991 30.82 -34.36 -10.21
C GLU A 991 31.20 -33.47 -11.41
N ASP A 992 31.67 -32.27 -11.01
CA ASP A 992 32.96 -31.65 -11.32
C ASP A 992 33.34 -31.09 -12.71
N MET A 993 33.91 -29.89 -12.57
CA MET A 993 35.07 -29.33 -13.26
C MET A 993 34.94 -28.68 -14.65
N SER A 994 35.06 -27.35 -14.56
CA SER A 994 36.14 -26.53 -15.15
C SER A 994 36.12 -26.19 -16.64
N GLU A 995 36.21 -24.88 -16.87
CA GLU A 995 37.14 -24.23 -17.82
C GLU A 995 36.89 -24.51 -19.31
N THR A 996 37.05 -23.59 -20.25
CA THR A 996 37.71 -22.29 -20.32
C THR A 996 37.30 -21.64 -21.65
N SER A 997 37.34 -20.31 -21.71
CA SER A 997 37.89 -19.44 -22.78
C SER A 997 37.67 -19.84 -24.26
N SER A 998 37.52 -18.96 -25.24
CA SER A 998 37.50 -17.51 -25.40
C SER A 998 37.61 -17.29 -26.91
N SER A 999 37.25 -16.08 -27.35
CA SER A 999 37.70 -15.48 -28.62
C SER A 999 37.09 -16.13 -29.88
N THR A 1000 36.89 -15.48 -31.01
CA THR A 1000 37.53 -14.31 -31.63
C THR A 1000 36.55 -13.89 -32.75
N ILE A 1001 36.13 -12.63 -32.85
CA ILE A 1001 36.78 -11.51 -33.56
C ILE A 1001 36.40 -11.42 -35.06
N ASP A 1002 36.14 -10.16 -35.44
CA ASP A 1002 36.27 -9.52 -36.76
C ASP A 1002 35.05 -9.49 -37.71
N SER A 1003 34.44 -8.31 -37.92
CA SER A 1003 34.88 -7.13 -38.72
C SER A 1003 34.36 -7.28 -40.16
N VAL A 1004 34.01 -6.28 -40.98
CA VAL A 1004 34.24 -4.83 -41.02
C VAL A 1004 33.35 -4.29 -42.16
N ASN A 1005 32.90 -3.02 -42.05
CA ASN A 1005 32.66 -2.00 -43.10
C ASN A 1005 31.82 -2.35 -44.35
N GLU A 1006 31.23 -1.46 -45.15
CA GLU A 1006 31.06 -0.01 -45.32
C GLU A 1006 30.03 0.04 -46.48
N THR A 1007 29.05 0.93 -46.57
CA THR A 1007 29.18 2.22 -47.26
C THR A 1007 27.79 2.85 -47.39
N SER A 1008 27.82 4.17 -47.41
CA SER A 1008 26.75 5.15 -47.43
C SER A 1008 26.26 5.49 -48.86
N THR A 1009 25.25 6.37 -48.89
CA THR A 1009 24.84 7.32 -49.97
C THR A 1009 23.63 6.91 -50.83
N ASN A 1010 22.68 7.77 -51.22
CA ASN A 1010 22.23 9.14 -50.85
C ASN A 1010 20.99 9.47 -51.72
N ILE A 1011 20.38 10.66 -51.54
CA ILE A 1011 19.45 11.41 -52.43
C ILE A 1011 17.96 11.05 -52.30
N GLU A 1012 16.97 11.95 -52.20
CA GLU A 1012 16.81 13.35 -51.72
C GLU A 1012 15.30 13.70 -51.91
N GLN A 1013 14.79 14.55 -51.01
CA GLN A 1013 13.85 15.67 -51.23
C GLN A 1013 12.60 15.55 -52.12
N GLN A 1014 11.44 15.82 -51.50
CA GLN A 1014 10.35 16.75 -51.89
C GLN A 1014 9.15 16.44 -50.95
N ASN A 1015 8.44 17.34 -50.26
CA ASN A 1015 8.33 18.79 -50.27
C ASN A 1015 7.76 19.24 -48.91
N VAL A 1016 8.39 20.24 -48.30
CA VAL A 1016 7.76 21.17 -47.35
C VAL A 1016 7.14 22.27 -48.21
N GLN A 1017 5.80 22.38 -48.27
CA GLN A 1017 4.99 23.59 -48.53
C GLN A 1017 3.59 23.21 -49.05
N GLN A 1018 2.63 22.93 -48.16
CA GLN A 1018 1.20 23.26 -48.33
C GLN A 1018 0.40 22.64 -47.18
N LEU A 1019 0.17 23.39 -46.09
CA LEU A 1019 -1.10 23.43 -45.32
C LEU A 1019 -0.99 24.29 -44.05
N GLN A 1020 -0.36 25.47 -44.17
CA GLN A 1020 -0.68 26.65 -43.34
C GLN A 1020 -1.63 27.57 -44.13
N ARG A 1021 -2.83 27.09 -44.52
CA ARG A 1021 -3.79 27.95 -45.24
C ARG A 1021 -5.29 27.72 -45.02
N VAL A 1022 -5.74 26.99 -44.00
CA VAL A 1022 -7.20 26.88 -43.73
C VAL A 1022 -7.52 26.77 -42.23
N MET A 1023 -7.06 27.68 -41.37
CA MET A 1023 -7.73 27.99 -40.08
C MET A 1023 -7.20 29.31 -39.50
N ARG A 1024 -7.47 30.40 -40.21
CA ARG A 1024 -7.71 31.72 -39.61
C ARG A 1024 -8.90 32.30 -40.35
N GLU A 1025 -9.79 32.91 -39.55
CA GLU A 1025 -10.96 33.69 -39.94
C GLU A 1025 -12.19 32.86 -40.30
N LEU A 1026 -13.34 32.98 -39.64
CA LEU A 1026 -13.92 34.02 -38.76
C LEU A 1026 -15.01 33.30 -37.92
N VAL A 1027 -15.61 33.87 -36.87
CA VAL A 1027 -16.06 35.26 -36.77
C VAL A 1027 -16.22 35.65 -35.30
N ILE A 1028 -16.11 36.94 -35.04
CA ILE A 1028 -16.87 37.67 -34.02
C ILE A 1028 -18.21 36.96 -33.68
N ILE A 1029 -18.52 36.96 -32.38
CA ILE A 1029 -19.70 36.45 -31.63
C ILE A 1029 -19.45 35.11 -30.93
#